data_AF-A0A2W6ZHP8-F1
#
_entry.id   AF-A0A2W6ZHP8-F1
#
_cell.length_a   1.000
_cell.length_b   1.000
_cell.length_c   1.000
_cell.angle_alpha   90.00
_cell.angle_beta   90.00
_cell.angle_gamma   90.00
#
_symmetry.space_group_name_H-M   'P 1'
#
loop_
_entity.id
_entity.type
_entity.pdbx_description
1 polymer ?
#
loop_
_entity_poly.entity_id
_entity_poly.type
_entity_poly.pdbx_seq_one_letter_code
_entity_poly.pdbx_strand_id
1 'polypeptide(L)'
;MGRIVGIDLGTTNSVVAVLEAGRPQVIANAEGARTTASVVGYTRDQELLVGQLARRQLVLNPRNTFANLKRFVGRSWEELEESSLVVPYTVRANDQGNVRVVCPVTEREYAPEELLASILRKLVDDASTYLGEPVEAAVITVPAYFNDAQRQATRDAGRLAGLSVERILNEPTAAALAYGFDRSAVKRVLVFDLGGGTFDVSVLRIANGVFDVKATSGDTQLGGNDWDRRIVDWLADAFEQEHGLDLRRDRQALQRLTEAAEKAKQELSGVQATPISLPFIATGPDGPLHIECSLQRREFEALCPDLLDRLLRPVQRALRDASLTAEDIDDVVLVGGGTRMPMVQEMVRTLIPREPCQSVNPDEVVAIGAAVQAGILTGELRDLMLNDVIPLSLGLETIGGVMKVLIPRNTPIPVRRSDVFSTSEANQSAVEVHVLQGERQMGTDNKSLGRFRLSGIPPAPRGVPQVQVSFDIDANGLLQVSATDRTTGRQQSVSIQGGSNLSEEEINRLLEEASRQAVDDRRKRAEVDRRNRAQTLAAQAERRLRDAALELGPYGAERQQRSVELALRDVQALLGGEDSVELDLAVSQLQEALYGLNRRLISERKAEAGPLQGLKNTLGSLKDDLFSDDDWDDDWDRPGGRGRSGRDPWEQPVMSRGGYQPPRYDRPPSRSSQDPWAED
;
A
#
# COMPACT_ATOMS: atom_id res chain seq x y z
N MET A 1 -11.74 12.86 -12.94
CA MET A 1 -10.86 11.88 -12.28
C MET A 1 -11.76 10.90 -11.57
N GLY A 2 -11.44 9.60 -11.62
CA GLY A 2 -12.02 8.62 -10.70
C GLY A 2 -11.53 8.86 -9.27
N ARG A 3 -11.96 8.04 -8.31
CA ARG A 3 -11.46 8.14 -6.94
C ARG A 3 -9.95 7.93 -6.88
N ILE A 4 -9.28 8.76 -6.08
CA ILE A 4 -7.87 8.61 -5.74
C ILE A 4 -7.79 7.88 -4.40
N VAL A 5 -7.11 6.75 -4.34
CA VAL A 5 -6.88 6.00 -3.08
C VAL A 5 -5.54 6.37 -2.44
N GLY A 6 -5.45 6.24 -1.12
CA GLY A 6 -4.19 6.28 -0.39
C GLY A 6 -3.65 4.87 -0.16
N ILE A 7 -2.44 4.58 -0.62
CA ILE A 7 -1.80 3.28 -0.47
C ILE A 7 -0.55 3.42 0.39
N ASP A 8 -0.53 2.73 1.52
CA ASP A 8 0.70 2.42 2.23
C ASP A 8 1.34 1.16 1.67
N LEU A 9 2.49 1.29 1.00
CA LEU A 9 3.22 0.18 0.39
C LEU A 9 4.36 -0.28 1.32
N GLY A 10 4.05 -0.81 2.50
CA GLY A 10 5.08 -1.15 3.50
C GLY A 10 5.95 -2.38 3.16
N THR A 11 7.08 -2.54 3.86
CA THR A 11 8.05 -3.64 3.64
C THR A 11 7.48 -5.03 3.93
N THR A 12 6.63 -5.15 4.95
CA THR A 12 6.09 -6.42 5.45
C THR A 12 4.60 -6.56 5.21
N ASN A 13 3.86 -5.46 5.36
CA ASN A 13 2.44 -5.34 5.10
C ASN A 13 2.18 -4.05 4.32
N SER A 14 1.13 -4.04 3.51
CA SER A 14 0.63 -2.88 2.77
C SER A 14 -0.86 -2.67 3.09
N VAL A 15 -1.33 -1.44 3.01
CA VAL A 15 -2.69 -1.03 3.38
C VAL A 15 -3.24 -0.06 2.35
N VAL A 16 -4.53 -0.16 2.04
CA VAL A 16 -5.21 0.78 1.15
C VAL A 16 -6.39 1.44 1.86
N ALA A 17 -6.52 2.75 1.67
CA ALA A 17 -7.56 3.59 2.25
C ALA A 17 -8.13 4.55 1.20
N VAL A 18 -9.32 5.06 1.46
CA VAL A 18 -10.05 5.98 0.59
C VAL A 18 -10.68 7.08 1.44
N LEU A 19 -10.94 8.25 0.85
CA LEU A 19 -11.79 9.25 1.48
C LEU A 19 -13.26 8.98 1.11
N GLU A 20 -14.13 8.81 2.10
CA GLU A 20 -15.57 8.64 1.92
C GLU A 20 -16.33 9.68 2.75
N ALA A 21 -17.21 10.45 2.11
CA ALA A 21 -17.99 11.53 2.76
C ALA A 21 -17.13 12.48 3.63
N GLY A 22 -15.90 12.79 3.17
CA GLY A 22 -14.95 13.64 3.88
C GLY A 22 -14.22 12.97 5.06
N ARG A 23 -14.27 11.64 5.22
CA ARG A 23 -13.53 10.90 6.25
C ARG A 23 -12.65 9.80 5.64
N PRO A 24 -11.40 9.64 6.10
CA PRO A 24 -10.53 8.57 5.60
C PRO A 24 -10.90 7.21 6.21
N GLN A 25 -11.00 6.18 5.38
CA GLN A 25 -11.37 4.82 5.77
C GLN A 25 -10.45 3.80 5.09
N VAL A 26 -9.85 2.90 5.89
CA VAL A 26 -9.10 1.73 5.38
C VAL A 26 -10.07 0.67 4.88
N ILE A 27 -9.79 0.16 3.68
CA ILE A 27 -10.54 -0.89 2.98
C ILE A 27 -9.99 -2.25 3.43
N ALA A 28 -10.87 -3.24 3.63
CA ALA A 28 -10.45 -4.63 3.87
C ALA A 28 -10.21 -5.34 2.53
N ASN A 29 -9.19 -6.20 2.47
CA ASN A 29 -8.93 -7.05 1.31
C ASN A 29 -9.97 -8.17 1.15
N ALA A 30 -9.94 -8.86 0.01
CA ALA A 30 -10.80 -10.02 -0.25
C ALA A 30 -10.72 -11.14 0.81
N GLU A 31 -9.61 -11.22 1.56
CA GLU A 31 -9.42 -12.15 2.68
C GLU A 31 -10.02 -11.66 4.02
N GLY A 32 -10.64 -10.47 4.05
CA GLY A 32 -11.28 -9.88 5.22
C GLY A 32 -10.32 -9.16 6.20
N ALA A 33 -9.04 -9.01 5.84
CA ALA A 33 -8.04 -8.33 6.64
C ALA A 33 -7.86 -6.87 6.21
N ARG A 34 -7.53 -5.99 7.16
CA ARG A 34 -7.25 -4.56 6.90
C ARG A 34 -5.81 -4.30 6.43
N THR A 35 -4.99 -5.34 6.42
CA THR A 35 -3.59 -5.33 5.96
C THR A 35 -3.37 -6.49 4.99
N THR A 36 -2.63 -6.24 3.92
CA THR A 36 -2.22 -7.25 2.94
C THR A 36 -0.72 -7.50 3.09
N ALA A 37 -0.30 -8.73 3.32
CA ALA A 37 1.12 -9.06 3.43
C ALA A 37 1.88 -8.65 2.14
N SER A 38 3.02 -7.96 2.28
CA SER A 38 3.86 -7.51 1.17
C SER A 38 4.71 -8.65 0.61
N VAL A 39 4.03 -9.70 0.15
CA VAL A 39 4.61 -10.96 -0.30
C VAL A 39 4.00 -11.33 -1.66
N VAL A 40 4.85 -11.75 -2.59
CA VAL A 40 4.48 -12.23 -3.93
C VAL A 40 5.14 -13.58 -4.15
N GLY A 41 4.49 -14.52 -4.82
CA GLY A 41 5.17 -15.74 -5.22
C GLY A 41 4.45 -16.49 -6.32
N TYR A 42 5.13 -17.45 -6.94
CA TYR A 42 4.59 -18.26 -8.03
C TYR A 42 4.39 -19.70 -7.58
N THR A 43 3.22 -20.28 -7.87
CA THR A 43 2.98 -21.72 -7.69
C THR A 43 3.85 -22.53 -8.65
N ARG A 44 3.87 -23.86 -8.51
CA ARG A 44 4.58 -24.76 -9.45
C ARG A 44 4.05 -24.65 -10.89
N ASP A 45 2.78 -24.28 -11.03
CA ASP A 45 2.06 -24.11 -12.29
C ASP A 45 2.15 -22.66 -12.82
N GLN A 46 3.13 -21.88 -12.32
CA GLN A 46 3.40 -20.49 -12.68
C GLN A 46 2.27 -19.48 -12.35
N GLU A 47 1.29 -19.87 -11.52
CA GLU A 47 0.23 -18.96 -11.05
C GLU A 47 0.78 -17.94 -10.05
N LEU A 48 0.45 -16.66 -10.25
CA LEU A 48 0.83 -15.56 -9.38
C LEU A 48 -0.04 -15.51 -8.11
N LEU A 49 0.59 -15.67 -6.96
CA LEU A 49 -0.01 -15.41 -5.64
C LEU A 49 0.53 -14.11 -5.06
N VAL A 50 -0.35 -13.36 -4.40
CA VAL A 50 -0.03 -12.10 -3.70
C VAL A 50 -0.67 -12.12 -2.31
N GLY A 51 -0.09 -11.42 -1.34
CA GLY A 51 -0.71 -11.26 -0.03
C GLY A 51 -0.65 -12.52 0.82
N GLN A 52 -1.74 -12.82 1.52
CA GLN A 52 -1.78 -13.93 2.47
C GLN A 52 -1.64 -15.31 1.80
N LEU A 53 -2.08 -15.44 0.54
CA LEU A 53 -1.90 -16.67 -0.25
C LEU A 53 -0.41 -16.93 -0.52
N ALA A 54 0.34 -15.91 -0.92
CA ALA A 54 1.78 -16.01 -1.10
C ALA A 54 2.49 -16.30 0.24
N ARG A 55 2.12 -15.59 1.31
CA ARG A 55 2.70 -15.79 2.65
C ARG A 55 2.50 -17.22 3.17
N ARG A 56 1.36 -17.88 2.89
CA ARG A 56 1.11 -19.28 3.30
C ARG A 56 2.04 -20.31 2.64
N GLN A 57 2.52 -20.08 1.42
CA GLN A 57 3.43 -21.01 0.75
C GLN A 57 4.92 -20.74 1.03
N LEU A 58 5.26 -19.67 1.75
CA LEU A 58 6.63 -19.16 1.86
C LEU A 58 7.62 -20.20 2.43
N VAL A 59 7.21 -21.00 3.44
CA VAL A 59 7.98 -22.14 3.98
C VAL A 59 8.17 -23.29 2.97
N LEU A 60 7.16 -23.59 2.16
CA LEU A 60 7.17 -24.75 1.25
C LEU A 60 7.77 -24.41 -0.13
N ASN A 61 7.78 -23.14 -0.49
CA ASN A 61 8.22 -22.61 -1.77
C ASN A 61 9.14 -21.37 -1.61
N PRO A 62 10.18 -21.40 -0.75
CA PRO A 62 11.00 -20.24 -0.41
C PRO A 62 11.75 -19.65 -1.61
N ARG A 63 12.00 -20.45 -2.65
CA ARG A 63 12.77 -20.04 -3.84
C ARG A 63 11.94 -19.23 -4.85
N ASN A 64 10.62 -19.35 -4.81
CA ASN A 64 9.70 -18.68 -5.74
C ASN A 64 8.69 -17.80 -4.99
N THR A 65 8.97 -17.47 -3.71
CA THR A 65 8.14 -16.59 -2.88
C THR A 65 9.03 -15.50 -2.29
N PHE A 66 8.66 -14.25 -2.52
CA PHE A 66 9.46 -13.06 -2.34
C PHE A 66 8.77 -12.12 -1.36
N ALA A 67 9.45 -11.82 -0.26
CA ALA A 67 9.07 -10.86 0.77
C ALA A 67 10.19 -9.83 0.96
N ASN A 68 9.93 -8.73 1.68
CA ASN A 68 10.91 -7.67 1.95
C ASN A 68 11.40 -6.90 0.71
N LEU A 69 10.63 -6.95 -0.40
CA LEU A 69 10.99 -6.37 -1.70
C LEU A 69 11.33 -4.86 -1.62
N LYS A 70 10.69 -4.12 -0.71
CA LYS A 70 10.96 -2.70 -0.43
C LYS A 70 12.39 -2.41 0.06
N ARG A 71 13.16 -3.40 0.53
CA ARG A 71 14.59 -3.22 0.84
C ARG A 71 15.46 -3.13 -0.43
N PHE A 72 15.01 -3.65 -1.58
CA PHE A 72 15.77 -3.70 -2.83
C PHE A 72 15.40 -2.62 -3.86
N VAL A 73 14.16 -2.09 -3.80
CA VAL A 73 13.63 -1.13 -4.78
C VAL A 73 14.54 0.11 -4.93
N GLY A 74 14.87 0.48 -6.18
CA GLY A 74 15.69 1.65 -6.50
C GLY A 74 17.09 1.68 -5.89
N ARG A 75 17.70 0.51 -5.60
CA ARG A 75 19.10 0.37 -5.15
C ARG A 75 19.94 -0.29 -6.24
N SER A 76 21.20 0.09 -6.39
CA SER A 76 22.15 -0.74 -7.13
C SER A 76 22.64 -1.90 -6.26
N TRP A 77 23.21 -2.93 -6.88
CA TRP A 77 23.78 -4.09 -6.17
C TRP A 77 24.86 -3.69 -5.14
N GLU A 78 25.67 -2.68 -5.47
CA GLU A 78 26.75 -2.17 -4.61
C GLU A 78 26.25 -1.44 -3.35
N GLU A 79 24.97 -1.06 -3.30
CA GLU A 79 24.34 -0.40 -2.15
C GLU A 79 23.66 -1.37 -1.18
N LEU A 80 23.59 -2.66 -1.53
CA LEU A 80 23.03 -3.67 -0.67
C LEU A 80 24.06 -4.07 0.38
N GLU A 81 23.71 -3.91 1.65
CA GLU A 81 24.45 -4.56 2.72
C GLU A 81 24.34 -6.08 2.57
N GLU A 82 25.41 -6.81 2.88
CA GLU A 82 25.40 -8.28 2.98
C GLU A 82 24.28 -8.76 3.94
N SER A 83 23.95 -7.94 4.94
CA SER A 83 22.82 -8.15 5.86
C SER A 83 21.47 -8.28 5.15
N SER A 84 21.22 -7.44 4.14
CA SER A 84 19.99 -7.37 3.34
C SER A 84 19.89 -8.48 2.28
N LEU A 85 20.99 -9.19 1.99
CA LEU A 85 21.02 -10.35 1.07
C LEU A 85 20.64 -11.68 1.76
N VAL A 86 20.45 -11.70 3.09
CA VAL A 86 20.03 -12.89 3.85
C VAL A 86 18.53 -13.11 3.67
N VAL A 87 18.15 -13.64 2.51
CA VAL A 87 16.77 -13.98 2.12
C VAL A 87 16.70 -15.41 1.57
N PRO A 88 15.54 -16.09 1.64
CA PRO A 88 15.43 -17.51 1.28
C PRO A 88 15.35 -17.77 -0.25
N TYR A 89 15.33 -16.70 -1.05
CA TYR A 89 15.32 -16.70 -2.52
C TYR A 89 16.66 -16.18 -3.09
N THR A 90 16.79 -16.15 -4.41
CA THR A 90 18.02 -15.68 -5.07
C THR A 90 17.86 -14.23 -5.55
N VAL A 91 18.75 -13.35 -5.07
CA VAL A 91 18.92 -11.98 -5.59
C VAL A 91 20.26 -11.92 -6.32
N ARG A 92 20.33 -11.20 -7.46
CA ARG A 92 21.58 -10.97 -8.20
C ARG A 92 21.65 -9.58 -8.82
N ALA A 93 22.85 -9.18 -9.23
CA ALA A 93 23.05 -8.10 -10.18
C ALA A 93 22.79 -8.60 -11.61
N ASN A 94 22.22 -7.75 -12.47
CA ASN A 94 22.33 -7.90 -13.92
C ASN A 94 23.63 -7.25 -14.44
N ASP A 95 23.85 -7.30 -15.76
CA ASP A 95 25.03 -6.71 -16.44
C ASP A 95 25.20 -5.19 -16.22
N GLN A 96 24.18 -4.49 -15.74
CA GLN A 96 24.17 -3.05 -15.45
C GLN A 96 24.36 -2.74 -13.95
N GLY A 97 24.52 -3.76 -13.10
CA GLY A 97 24.57 -3.58 -11.64
C GLY A 97 23.21 -3.34 -10.97
N ASN A 98 22.10 -3.48 -11.71
CA ASN A 98 20.75 -3.36 -11.18
C ASN A 98 20.33 -4.65 -10.48
N VAL A 99 19.54 -4.50 -9.41
CA VAL A 99 19.06 -5.64 -8.61
C VAL A 99 17.97 -6.41 -9.37
N ARG A 100 18.08 -7.74 -9.35
CA ARG A 100 17.12 -8.68 -9.94
C ARG A 100 16.84 -9.83 -8.97
N VAL A 101 15.58 -10.26 -8.93
CA VAL A 101 15.09 -11.40 -8.15
C VAL A 101 14.84 -12.56 -9.11
N VAL A 102 15.49 -13.70 -8.88
CA VAL A 102 15.37 -14.86 -9.78
C VAL A 102 14.21 -15.75 -9.33
N CYS A 103 13.30 -16.07 -10.25
CA CYS A 103 12.23 -17.05 -10.04
C CYS A 103 12.52 -18.32 -10.87
N PRO A 104 13.00 -19.41 -10.24
CA PRO A 104 13.24 -20.66 -10.94
C PRO A 104 12.04 -21.24 -11.70
N VAL A 105 10.81 -21.10 -11.18
CA VAL A 105 9.63 -21.75 -11.78
C VAL A 105 9.10 -21.02 -13.01
N THR A 106 9.24 -19.69 -13.09
CA THR A 106 8.87 -18.91 -14.29
C THR A 106 10.05 -18.70 -15.25
N GLU A 107 11.23 -19.25 -14.92
CA GLU A 107 12.49 -19.09 -15.64
C GLU A 107 12.87 -17.62 -15.93
N ARG A 108 12.37 -16.68 -15.10
CA ARG A 108 12.53 -15.22 -15.25
C ARG A 108 13.34 -14.60 -14.13
N GLU A 109 13.91 -13.45 -14.47
CA GLU A 109 14.38 -12.45 -13.52
C GLU A 109 13.37 -11.31 -13.46
N TYR A 110 13.03 -10.90 -12.25
CA TYR A 110 12.12 -9.79 -12.00
C TYR A 110 12.88 -8.60 -11.40
N ALA A 111 12.52 -7.40 -11.81
CA ALA A 111 12.91 -6.19 -11.08
C ALA A 111 12.08 -6.09 -9.79
N PRO A 112 12.61 -5.57 -8.67
CA PRO A 112 11.83 -5.37 -7.44
C PRO A 112 10.53 -4.58 -7.67
N GLU A 113 10.56 -3.60 -8.57
CA GLU A 113 9.44 -2.76 -9.00
C GLU A 113 8.31 -3.57 -9.63
N GLU A 114 8.62 -4.59 -10.44
CA GLU A 114 7.64 -5.46 -11.12
C GLU A 114 6.89 -6.36 -10.13
N LEU A 115 7.58 -6.83 -9.09
CA LEU A 115 6.97 -7.60 -8.00
C LEU A 115 6.15 -6.69 -7.07
N LEU A 116 6.65 -5.49 -6.74
CA LEU A 116 5.89 -4.49 -5.98
C LEU A 116 4.61 -4.04 -6.73
N ALA A 117 4.66 -3.94 -8.06
CA ALA A 117 3.50 -3.65 -8.89
C ALA A 117 2.39 -4.71 -8.73
N SER A 118 2.73 -5.98 -8.51
CA SER A 118 1.75 -7.03 -8.21
C SER A 118 1.06 -6.87 -6.85
N ILE A 119 1.76 -6.33 -5.84
CA ILE A 119 1.16 -5.97 -4.54
C ILE A 119 0.21 -4.78 -4.71
N LEU A 120 0.64 -3.75 -5.45
CA LEU A 120 -0.17 -2.58 -5.76
C LEU A 120 -1.45 -2.96 -6.54
N ARG A 121 -1.34 -3.83 -7.56
CA ARG A 121 -2.52 -4.35 -8.29
C ARG A 121 -3.53 -5.01 -7.36
N LYS A 122 -3.12 -5.93 -6.47
CA LYS A 122 -4.06 -6.55 -5.51
C LYS A 122 -4.77 -5.50 -4.65
N LEU A 123 -4.05 -4.51 -4.11
CA LEU A 123 -4.65 -3.45 -3.29
C LEU A 123 -5.67 -2.61 -4.07
N VAL A 124 -5.40 -2.35 -5.34
CA VAL A 124 -6.28 -1.60 -6.25
C VAL A 124 -7.49 -2.42 -6.69
N ASP A 125 -7.32 -3.73 -6.91
CA ASP A 125 -8.40 -4.66 -7.22
C ASP A 125 -9.34 -4.83 -6.01
N ASP A 126 -8.78 -5.00 -4.80
CA ASP A 126 -9.52 -5.02 -3.54
C ASP A 126 -10.29 -3.70 -3.34
N ALA A 127 -9.66 -2.55 -3.57
CA ALA A 127 -10.30 -1.23 -3.47
C ALA A 127 -11.39 -1.01 -4.53
N SER A 128 -11.15 -1.36 -5.79
CA SER A 128 -12.14 -1.24 -6.87
C SER A 128 -13.36 -2.13 -6.61
N THR A 129 -13.14 -3.32 -6.02
CA THR A 129 -14.22 -4.25 -5.62
C THR A 129 -15.05 -3.67 -4.48
N TYR A 130 -14.42 -3.05 -3.47
CA TYR A 130 -15.12 -2.37 -2.37
C TYR A 130 -15.92 -1.14 -2.84
N LEU A 131 -15.39 -0.37 -3.79
CA LEU A 131 -15.99 0.87 -4.27
C LEU A 131 -17.06 0.67 -5.37
N GLY A 132 -17.06 -0.49 -6.04
CA GLY A 132 -17.94 -0.77 -7.18
C GLY A 132 -17.56 -0.03 -8.48
N GLU A 133 -16.40 0.63 -8.51
CA GLU A 133 -15.89 1.43 -9.62
C GLU A 133 -14.36 1.24 -9.79
N PRO A 134 -13.80 1.39 -11.01
CA PRO A 134 -12.37 1.21 -11.23
C PRO A 134 -11.53 2.32 -10.58
N VAL A 135 -10.49 1.93 -9.85
CA VAL A 135 -9.50 2.84 -9.24
C VAL A 135 -8.30 2.98 -10.17
N GLU A 136 -8.17 4.16 -10.79
CA GLU A 136 -7.10 4.46 -11.78
C GLU A 136 -5.98 5.35 -11.22
N ALA A 137 -6.12 5.89 -10.00
CA ALA A 137 -5.21 6.88 -9.45
C ALA A 137 -4.94 6.66 -7.94
N ALA A 138 -3.72 6.96 -7.50
CA ALA A 138 -3.30 6.77 -6.11
C ALA A 138 -2.29 7.80 -5.60
N VAL A 139 -2.33 8.01 -4.28
CA VAL A 139 -1.22 8.53 -3.47
C VAL A 139 -0.49 7.32 -2.88
N ILE A 140 0.82 7.19 -3.11
CA ILE A 140 1.62 6.04 -2.63
C ILE A 140 2.67 6.52 -1.62
N THR A 141 2.84 5.77 -0.53
CA THR A 141 3.78 6.12 0.55
C THR A 141 5.21 5.64 0.27
N VAL A 142 6.18 6.41 0.77
CA VAL A 142 7.60 6.03 0.83
C VAL A 142 8.21 6.44 2.17
N PRO A 143 9.24 5.74 2.67
CA PRO A 143 10.02 6.18 3.81
C PRO A 143 10.55 7.60 3.57
N ALA A 144 10.48 8.47 4.58
CA ALA A 144 10.87 9.87 4.41
C ALA A 144 12.32 10.01 3.95
N TYR A 145 13.21 9.13 4.43
CA TYR A 145 14.62 9.10 4.05
C TYR A 145 14.93 8.36 2.72
N PHE A 146 13.91 7.99 1.92
CA PHE A 146 14.14 7.48 0.55
C PHE A 146 14.80 8.53 -0.34
N ASN A 147 15.81 8.09 -1.08
CA ASN A 147 16.49 8.88 -2.10
C ASN A 147 15.63 9.01 -3.39
N ASP A 148 16.10 9.83 -4.34
CA ASP A 148 15.41 10.10 -5.61
C ASP A 148 15.17 8.83 -6.46
N ALA A 149 16.16 7.93 -6.52
CA ALA A 149 16.07 6.64 -7.22
C ALA A 149 14.96 5.73 -6.65
N GLN A 150 14.86 5.61 -5.32
CA GLN A 150 13.86 4.79 -4.65
C GLN A 150 12.44 5.38 -4.77
N ARG A 151 12.32 6.71 -4.81
CA ARG A 151 11.06 7.42 -5.09
C ARG A 151 10.57 7.16 -6.51
N GLN A 152 11.47 7.30 -7.50
CA GLN A 152 11.15 7.02 -8.90
C GLN A 152 10.78 5.54 -9.11
N ALA A 153 11.56 4.60 -8.57
CA ALA A 153 11.27 3.16 -8.63
C ALA A 153 9.91 2.79 -8.00
N THR A 154 9.53 3.43 -6.88
CA THR A 154 8.19 3.25 -6.28
C THR A 154 7.08 3.80 -7.17
N ARG A 155 7.31 4.93 -7.84
CA ARG A 155 6.40 5.51 -8.83
C ARG A 155 6.25 4.61 -10.07
N ASP A 156 7.35 4.01 -10.52
CA ASP A 156 7.37 3.06 -11.64
C ASP A 156 6.58 1.79 -11.31
N ALA A 157 6.72 1.26 -10.09
CA ALA A 157 5.87 0.16 -9.60
C ALA A 157 4.38 0.51 -9.64
N GLY A 158 4.00 1.75 -9.30
CA GLY A 158 2.63 2.27 -9.48
C GLY A 158 2.19 2.31 -10.94
N ARG A 159 3.03 2.82 -11.84
CA ARG A 159 2.76 2.83 -13.29
C ARG A 159 2.58 1.41 -13.85
N LEU A 160 3.44 0.46 -13.45
CA LEU A 160 3.34 -0.97 -13.79
C LEU A 160 2.09 -1.66 -13.21
N ALA A 161 1.53 -1.11 -12.12
CA ALA A 161 0.25 -1.54 -11.57
C ALA A 161 -0.96 -0.94 -12.31
N GLY A 162 -0.76 -0.07 -13.30
CA GLY A 162 -1.82 0.61 -14.04
C GLY A 162 -2.32 1.91 -13.38
N LEU A 163 -1.61 2.44 -12.38
CA LEU A 163 -2.01 3.63 -11.65
C LEU A 163 -1.39 4.93 -12.19
N SER A 164 -2.19 5.99 -12.23
CA SER A 164 -1.68 7.36 -12.15
C SER A 164 -1.24 7.66 -10.71
N VAL A 165 0.08 7.78 -10.50
CA VAL A 165 0.64 8.14 -9.19
C VAL A 165 0.62 9.66 -9.06
N GLU A 166 -0.43 10.18 -8.44
CA GLU A 166 -0.71 11.62 -8.28
C GLU A 166 0.18 12.28 -7.22
N ARG A 167 0.63 11.49 -6.23
CA ARG A 167 1.60 11.92 -5.22
C ARG A 167 2.40 10.75 -4.66
N ILE A 168 3.71 10.92 -4.57
CA ILE A 168 4.56 10.18 -3.62
C ILE A 168 4.56 10.95 -2.30
N LEU A 169 4.17 10.30 -1.21
CA LEU A 169 4.03 10.91 0.12
C LEU A 169 4.97 10.26 1.14
N ASN A 170 5.61 11.06 1.99
CA ASN A 170 6.47 10.53 3.05
C ASN A 170 5.62 9.84 4.14
N GLU A 171 5.98 8.63 4.54
CA GLU A 171 5.30 7.81 5.56
C GLU A 171 4.99 8.57 6.86
N PRO A 172 5.96 9.20 7.56
CA PRO A 172 5.68 9.95 8.78
C PRO A 172 4.87 11.24 8.52
N THR A 173 4.95 11.83 7.32
CA THR A 173 4.09 12.96 6.94
C THR A 173 2.63 12.51 6.78
N ALA A 174 2.40 11.34 6.17
CA ALA A 174 1.08 10.73 6.09
C ALA A 174 0.52 10.46 7.48
N ALA A 175 1.33 9.85 8.37
CA ALA A 175 0.90 9.60 9.74
C ALA A 175 0.58 10.88 10.52
N ALA A 176 1.31 11.97 10.28
CA ALA A 176 1.00 13.28 10.85
C ALA A 176 -0.33 13.86 10.32
N LEU A 177 -0.61 13.74 9.01
CA LEU A 177 -1.90 14.15 8.43
C LEU A 177 -3.06 13.42 9.09
N ALA A 178 -2.98 12.09 9.24
CA ALA A 178 -3.99 11.29 9.91
C ALA A 178 -4.15 11.65 11.40
N TYR A 179 -3.04 11.86 12.12
CA TYR A 179 -3.07 12.29 13.53
C TYR A 179 -3.73 13.67 13.72
N GLY A 180 -3.42 14.62 12.84
CA GLY A 180 -3.87 16.01 12.93
C GLY A 180 -5.18 16.33 12.24
N PHE A 181 -5.77 15.39 11.50
CA PHE A 181 -6.98 15.59 10.69
C PHE A 181 -8.13 16.29 11.44
N ASP A 182 -8.47 15.80 12.64
CA ASP A 182 -9.53 16.36 13.50
C ASP A 182 -8.99 17.38 14.55
N ARG A 183 -7.73 17.84 14.44
CA ARG A 183 -7.07 18.65 15.48
C ARG A 183 -6.80 20.08 15.05
N SER A 184 -7.41 21.04 15.76
CA SER A 184 -7.20 22.48 15.56
C SER A 184 -6.04 23.08 16.40
N ALA A 185 -5.52 22.36 17.39
CA ALA A 185 -4.50 22.87 18.30
C ALA A 185 -3.12 23.01 17.61
N VAL A 186 -2.40 24.10 17.93
CA VAL A 186 -0.99 24.24 17.54
C VAL A 186 -0.16 23.24 18.34
N LYS A 187 0.52 22.32 17.66
CA LYS A 187 1.32 21.26 18.28
C LYS A 187 2.62 20.99 17.51
N ARG A 188 3.70 20.76 18.23
CA ARG A 188 4.96 20.20 17.73
C ARG A 188 4.94 18.70 17.97
N VAL A 189 4.90 17.94 16.89
CA VAL A 189 4.73 16.48 16.91
C VAL A 189 6.01 15.85 16.42
N LEU A 190 6.51 14.85 17.16
CA LEU A 190 7.52 13.93 16.67
C LEU A 190 6.83 12.64 16.23
N VAL A 191 6.88 12.34 14.94
CA VAL A 191 6.46 11.04 14.40
C VAL A 191 7.67 10.12 14.41
N PHE A 192 7.53 8.96 15.04
CA PHE A 192 8.53 7.91 15.14
C PHE A 192 7.97 6.66 14.45
N ASP A 193 8.49 6.35 13.26
CA ASP A 193 8.01 5.27 12.41
C ASP A 193 9.04 4.14 12.33
N LEU A 194 8.74 2.99 12.93
CA LEU A 194 9.57 1.80 12.90
C LEU A 194 8.81 0.64 12.25
N GLY A 195 8.92 0.58 10.92
CA GLY A 195 8.32 -0.45 10.09
C GLY A 195 9.11 -1.77 10.09
N GLY A 196 8.84 -2.60 9.08
CA GLY A 196 9.51 -3.90 8.91
C GLY A 196 10.98 -3.81 8.48
N GLY A 197 11.36 -2.81 7.69
CA GLY A 197 12.73 -2.67 7.19
C GLY A 197 13.25 -1.25 7.06
N THR A 198 12.48 -0.26 7.50
CA THR A 198 12.84 1.16 7.50
C THR A 198 12.46 1.80 8.83
N PHE A 199 13.27 2.77 9.23
CA PHE A 199 13.06 3.63 10.39
C PHE A 199 13.10 5.09 9.93
N ASP A 200 12.06 5.85 10.21
CA ASP A 200 12.02 7.29 9.99
C ASP A 200 11.59 8.02 11.26
N VAL A 201 12.11 9.23 11.41
CA VAL A 201 11.65 10.20 12.41
C VAL A 201 11.48 11.55 11.75
N SER A 202 10.32 12.17 11.97
CA SER A 202 10.02 13.51 11.48
C SER A 202 9.48 14.38 12.59
N VAL A 203 9.96 15.63 12.63
CA VAL A 203 9.49 16.66 13.54
C VAL A 203 8.66 17.64 12.74
N LEU A 204 7.38 17.78 13.09
CA LEU A 204 6.41 18.61 12.40
C LEU A 204 5.80 19.64 13.33
N ARG A 205 5.41 20.79 12.77
CA ARG A 205 4.47 21.71 13.40
C ARG A 205 3.12 21.60 12.72
N ILE A 206 2.08 21.29 13.49
CA ILE A 206 0.68 21.30 13.06
C ILE A 206 0.05 22.57 13.63
N ALA A 207 -0.61 23.38 12.80
CA ALA A 207 -1.28 24.61 13.22
C ALA A 207 -2.38 25.01 12.22
N ASN A 208 -3.64 25.10 12.68
CA ASN A 208 -4.78 25.59 11.88
C ASN A 208 -4.88 24.92 10.49
N GLY A 209 -4.79 23.59 10.42
CA GLY A 209 -4.82 22.82 9.16
C GLY A 209 -3.51 22.83 8.36
N VAL A 210 -2.50 23.61 8.75
CA VAL A 210 -1.17 23.61 8.14
C VAL A 210 -0.27 22.58 8.83
N PHE A 211 0.30 21.67 8.05
CA PHE A 211 1.28 20.67 8.44
C PHE A 211 2.63 21.06 7.86
N ASP A 212 3.62 21.30 8.72
CA ASP A 212 4.86 21.96 8.36
C ASP A 212 6.04 21.15 8.90
N VAL A 213 6.65 20.33 8.04
CA VAL A 213 7.77 19.45 8.38
C VAL A 213 9.00 20.32 8.65
N LYS A 214 9.58 20.21 9.85
CA LYS A 214 10.75 20.98 10.29
C LYS A 214 12.06 20.25 10.09
N ALA A 215 12.06 18.94 10.33
CA ALA A 215 13.18 18.09 9.98
C ALA A 215 12.72 16.65 9.82
N THR A 216 13.44 15.90 8.98
CA THR A 216 13.32 14.46 8.87
C THR A 216 14.70 13.81 8.88
N SER A 217 14.78 12.58 9.40
CA SER A 217 15.97 11.72 9.35
C SER A 217 15.52 10.28 9.48
N GLY A 218 16.29 9.33 8.95
CA GLY A 218 15.98 7.91 9.10
C GLY A 218 17.16 6.98 8.86
N ASP A 219 16.85 5.70 8.79
CA ASP A 219 17.72 4.60 8.37
C ASP A 219 16.88 3.66 7.48
N THR A 220 17.21 3.59 6.19
CA THR A 220 16.45 2.83 5.19
C THR A 220 16.83 1.34 5.14
N GLN A 221 17.67 0.87 6.06
CA GLN A 221 18.03 -0.54 6.26
C GLN A 221 17.98 -0.93 7.76
N LEU A 222 16.95 -0.44 8.47
CA LEU A 222 16.69 -0.74 9.87
C LEU A 222 15.20 -0.88 10.10
N GLY A 223 14.72 -2.04 10.52
CA GLY A 223 13.33 -2.23 10.94
C GLY A 223 13.13 -3.54 11.68
N GLY A 224 11.88 -3.93 11.89
CA GLY A 224 11.50 -5.14 12.63
C GLY A 224 12.21 -6.43 12.18
N ASN A 225 12.59 -6.55 10.90
CA ASN A 225 13.35 -7.68 10.36
C ASN A 225 14.75 -7.82 10.98
N ASP A 226 15.39 -6.70 11.33
CA ASP A 226 16.74 -6.69 11.91
C ASP A 226 16.71 -7.18 13.38
N TRP A 227 15.57 -7.06 14.06
CA TRP A 227 15.28 -7.72 15.34
C TRP A 227 14.94 -9.20 15.18
N ASP A 228 14.16 -9.58 14.16
CA ASP A 228 13.89 -10.99 13.85
C ASP A 228 15.18 -11.75 13.61
N ARG A 229 16.10 -11.13 12.86
CA ARG A 229 17.43 -11.65 12.62
C ARG A 229 18.20 -11.95 13.91
N ARG A 230 18.07 -11.15 14.98
CA ARG A 230 18.75 -11.45 16.25
C ARG A 230 18.27 -12.75 16.88
N ILE A 231 16.98 -13.05 16.75
CA ILE A 231 16.42 -14.33 17.20
C ILE A 231 16.83 -15.46 16.26
N VAL A 232 16.85 -15.25 14.94
CA VAL A 232 17.34 -16.24 13.95
C VAL A 232 18.81 -16.60 14.19
N ASP A 233 19.68 -15.61 14.35
CA ASP A 233 21.11 -15.82 14.59
C ASP A 233 21.34 -16.49 15.96
N TRP A 234 20.64 -16.09 17.03
CA TRP A 234 20.68 -16.78 18.35
C TRP A 234 20.23 -18.25 18.27
N LEU A 235 19.13 -18.54 17.56
CA LEU A 235 18.66 -19.92 17.34
C LEU A 235 19.65 -20.74 16.50
N ALA A 236 20.17 -20.15 15.41
CA ALA A 236 21.08 -20.84 14.49
C ALA A 236 22.45 -21.10 15.14
N ASP A 237 23.02 -20.13 15.87
CA ASP A 237 24.30 -20.28 16.55
C ASP A 237 24.22 -21.32 17.67
N ALA A 238 23.10 -21.39 18.41
CA ALA A 238 22.88 -22.44 19.42
C ALA A 238 22.78 -23.83 18.78
N PHE A 239 22.01 -23.97 17.70
CA PHE A 239 21.86 -25.23 16.97
C PHE A 239 23.16 -25.68 16.29
N GLU A 240 23.95 -24.75 15.75
CA GLU A 240 25.25 -25.03 15.16
C GLU A 240 26.27 -25.46 16.23
N GLN A 241 26.22 -24.88 17.43
CA GLN A 241 27.04 -25.33 18.57
C GLN A 241 26.67 -26.74 19.07
N GLU A 242 25.39 -27.10 19.07
CA GLU A 242 24.92 -28.41 19.56
C GLU A 242 25.13 -29.53 18.52
N HIS A 243 24.89 -29.26 17.24
CA HIS A 243 24.82 -30.29 16.20
C HIS A 243 25.84 -30.13 15.05
N GLY A 244 26.63 -29.04 15.02
CA GLY A 244 27.60 -28.77 13.95
C GLY A 244 26.98 -28.45 12.59
N LEU A 245 25.72 -27.98 12.58
CA LEU A 245 24.94 -27.72 11.37
C LEU A 245 24.41 -26.27 11.35
N ASP A 246 24.92 -25.47 10.41
CA ASP A 246 24.45 -24.10 10.17
C ASP A 246 23.11 -24.09 9.40
N LEU A 247 22.01 -23.89 10.13
CA LEU A 247 20.66 -23.84 9.57
C LEU A 247 20.44 -22.68 8.57
N ARG A 248 21.27 -21.63 8.60
CA ARG A 248 21.14 -20.47 7.70
C ARG A 248 21.44 -20.82 6.24
N ARG A 249 22.14 -21.94 6.00
CA ARG A 249 22.51 -22.44 4.66
C ARG A 249 21.36 -23.17 3.96
N ASP A 250 20.40 -23.70 4.71
CA ASP A 250 19.20 -24.30 4.12
C ASP A 250 18.07 -23.27 4.04
N ARG A 251 17.55 -23.06 2.83
CA ARG A 251 16.53 -22.03 2.56
C ARG A 251 15.19 -22.30 3.25
N GLN A 252 14.86 -23.57 3.49
CA GLN A 252 13.62 -23.95 4.17
C GLN A 252 13.77 -23.85 5.69
N ALA A 253 14.92 -24.26 6.25
CA ALA A 253 15.23 -24.06 7.66
C ALA A 253 15.33 -22.57 8.01
N LEU A 254 16.08 -21.77 7.24
CA LEU A 254 16.17 -20.32 7.40
C LEU A 254 14.80 -19.64 7.37
N GLN A 255 13.90 -20.06 6.47
CA GLN A 255 12.56 -19.48 6.43
C GLN A 255 11.73 -19.84 7.66
N ARG A 256 11.81 -21.09 8.13
CA ARG A 256 11.10 -21.54 9.35
C ARG A 256 11.64 -20.87 10.60
N LEU A 257 12.95 -20.63 10.69
CA LEU A 257 13.56 -19.82 11.72
C LEU A 257 13.04 -18.38 11.68
N THR A 258 12.98 -17.76 10.49
CA THR A 258 12.48 -16.39 10.31
C THR A 258 11.03 -16.23 10.78
N GLU A 259 10.13 -17.17 10.43
CA GLU A 259 8.73 -17.11 10.91
C GLU A 259 8.59 -17.35 12.41
N ALA A 260 9.39 -18.26 12.98
CA ALA A 260 9.41 -18.49 14.43
C ALA A 260 9.97 -17.27 15.18
N ALA A 261 10.99 -16.62 14.63
CA ALA A 261 11.58 -15.39 15.17
C ALA A 261 10.59 -14.21 15.15
N GLU A 262 9.93 -13.96 14.01
CA GLU A 262 8.91 -12.91 13.88
C GLU A 262 7.76 -13.12 14.86
N LYS A 263 7.27 -14.36 14.96
CA LYS A 263 6.24 -14.73 15.94
C LYS A 263 6.72 -14.53 17.38
N ALA A 264 7.93 -14.99 17.72
CA ALA A 264 8.48 -14.85 19.06
C ALA A 264 8.65 -13.37 19.46
N LYS A 265 9.18 -12.53 18.57
CA LYS A 265 9.28 -11.07 18.75
C LYS A 265 7.91 -10.44 19.03
N GLN A 266 6.90 -10.79 18.23
CA GLN A 266 5.54 -10.28 18.39
C GLN A 266 4.94 -10.71 19.74
N GLU A 267 5.03 -11.99 20.10
CA GLU A 267 4.54 -12.50 21.38
C GLU A 267 5.25 -11.85 22.58
N LEU A 268 6.59 -11.71 22.53
CA LEU A 268 7.38 -11.07 23.58
C LEU A 268 7.04 -9.59 23.80
N SER A 269 6.32 -8.94 22.88
CA SER A 269 5.77 -7.60 23.13
C SER A 269 4.64 -7.63 24.17
N GLY A 270 3.85 -8.72 24.21
CA GLY A 270 2.78 -8.94 25.19
C GLY A 270 3.19 -9.76 26.43
N VAL A 271 3.98 -10.82 26.25
CA VAL A 271 4.40 -11.75 27.33
C VAL A 271 5.88 -11.61 27.70
N GLN A 272 6.26 -12.14 28.86
CA GLN A 272 7.65 -12.12 29.36
C GLN A 272 8.52 -13.25 28.78
N ALA A 273 7.91 -14.34 28.31
CA ALA A 273 8.59 -15.48 27.72
C ALA A 273 7.69 -16.15 26.68
N THR A 274 8.27 -16.71 25.62
CA THR A 274 7.56 -17.50 24.59
C THR A 274 8.29 -18.83 24.35
N PRO A 275 7.57 -19.95 24.12
CA PRO A 275 8.16 -21.21 23.67
C PRO A 275 8.38 -21.19 22.14
N ILE A 276 9.59 -21.58 21.71
CA ILE A 276 9.93 -21.78 20.30
C ILE A 276 10.07 -23.28 20.07
N SER A 277 9.23 -23.83 19.18
CA SER A 277 9.27 -25.23 18.78
C SER A 277 9.31 -25.35 17.25
N LEU A 278 10.40 -25.91 16.74
CA LEU A 278 10.62 -26.20 15.32
C LEU A 278 10.99 -27.69 15.18
N PRO A 279 10.00 -28.59 15.10
CA PRO A 279 10.27 -30.02 14.96
C PRO A 279 10.74 -30.35 13.54
N PHE A 280 11.62 -31.34 13.37
CA PHE A 280 12.16 -31.73 12.06
C PHE A 280 12.76 -30.54 11.29
N ILE A 281 13.59 -29.71 11.95
CA ILE A 281 14.20 -28.52 11.34
C ILE A 281 15.39 -28.87 10.44
N ALA A 282 16.09 -29.96 10.75
CA ALA A 282 17.16 -30.55 9.95
C ALA A 282 17.22 -32.07 10.17
N THR A 283 18.12 -32.74 9.45
CA THR A 283 18.43 -34.17 9.62
C THR A 283 19.91 -34.31 9.93
N GLY A 284 20.24 -34.86 11.10
CA GLY A 284 21.59 -35.21 11.50
C GLY A 284 21.93 -36.68 11.19
N PRO A 285 23.14 -37.15 11.57
CA PRO A 285 23.56 -38.53 11.35
C PRO A 285 22.65 -39.56 12.03
N ASP A 286 22.16 -39.24 13.23
CA ASP A 286 21.35 -40.14 14.06
C ASP A 286 19.82 -39.99 13.86
N GLY A 287 19.39 -39.12 12.94
CA GLY A 287 17.97 -38.92 12.62
C GLY A 287 17.53 -37.44 12.53
N PRO A 288 16.22 -37.17 12.60
CA PRO A 288 15.70 -35.81 12.56
C PRO A 288 16.08 -35.01 13.81
N LEU A 289 16.33 -33.71 13.61
CA LEU A 289 16.69 -32.75 14.64
C LEU A 289 15.58 -31.71 14.82
N HIS A 290 15.52 -31.13 16.02
CA HIS A 290 14.43 -30.28 16.48
C HIS A 290 15.02 -29.08 17.25
N ILE A 291 14.31 -27.95 17.27
CA ILE A 291 14.56 -26.89 18.27
C ILE A 291 13.37 -26.88 19.22
N GLU A 292 13.63 -26.99 20.51
CA GLU A 292 12.64 -26.78 21.58
C GLU A 292 13.28 -25.95 22.70
N CYS A 293 12.95 -24.66 22.75
CA CYS A 293 13.49 -23.74 23.76
C CYS A 293 12.43 -22.73 24.20
N SER A 294 12.76 -21.87 25.18
CA SER A 294 11.95 -20.71 25.52
C SER A 294 12.83 -19.47 25.55
N LEU A 295 12.43 -18.46 24.77
CA LEU A 295 13.11 -17.16 24.74
C LEU A 295 12.46 -16.23 25.76
N GLN A 296 13.28 -15.61 26.61
CA GLN A 296 12.85 -14.59 27.58
C GLN A 296 12.91 -13.19 26.96
N ARG A 297 11.99 -12.29 27.30
CA ARG A 297 12.00 -10.89 26.84
C ARG A 297 13.32 -10.22 27.16
N ARG A 298 13.82 -10.39 28.39
CA ARG A 298 15.11 -9.83 28.84
C ARG A 298 16.30 -10.34 28.02
N GLU A 299 16.25 -11.58 27.55
CA GLU A 299 17.30 -12.16 26.71
C GLU A 299 17.23 -11.54 25.30
N PHE A 300 16.04 -11.50 24.71
CA PHE A 300 15.80 -10.83 23.42
C PHE A 300 16.23 -9.35 23.43
N GLU A 301 15.89 -8.59 24.47
CA GLU A 301 16.30 -7.19 24.63
C GLU A 301 17.83 -7.06 24.75
N ALA A 302 18.50 -8.01 25.43
CA ALA A 302 19.96 -8.05 25.54
C ALA A 302 20.67 -8.39 24.20
N LEU A 303 19.98 -9.00 23.24
CA LEU A 303 20.51 -9.25 21.88
C LEU A 303 20.46 -8.02 20.96
N CYS A 304 19.79 -6.93 21.37
CA CYS A 304 19.44 -5.80 20.49
C CYS A 304 19.98 -4.38 20.86
N PRO A 305 21.00 -4.19 21.72
CA PRO A 305 21.37 -2.84 22.19
C PRO A 305 21.88 -1.91 21.07
N ASP A 306 22.65 -2.44 20.12
CA ASP A 306 23.18 -1.66 19.00
C ASP A 306 22.09 -1.27 17.97
N LEU A 307 21.00 -2.05 17.89
CA LEU A 307 19.84 -1.68 17.07
C LEU A 307 19.09 -0.50 17.68
N LEU A 308 18.97 -0.43 19.02
CA LEU A 308 18.45 0.75 19.72
C LEU A 308 19.38 1.96 19.50
N ASP A 309 20.70 1.79 19.61
CA ASP A 309 21.67 2.86 19.32
C ASP A 309 21.56 3.42 17.89
N ARG A 310 21.19 2.59 16.90
CA ARG A 310 20.89 3.06 15.54
C ARG A 310 19.64 3.95 15.49
N LEU A 311 18.60 3.64 16.27
CA LEU A 311 17.38 4.48 16.38
C LEU A 311 17.66 5.84 17.05
N LEU A 312 18.56 5.89 18.04
CA LEU A 312 18.87 7.13 18.77
C LEU A 312 19.41 8.25 17.86
N ARG A 313 20.25 7.90 16.87
CA ARG A 313 21.02 8.88 16.08
C ARG A 313 20.13 9.72 15.16
N PRO A 314 19.16 9.16 14.38
CA PRO A 314 18.20 9.96 13.62
C PRO A 314 17.33 10.86 14.50
N VAL A 315 16.86 10.40 15.67
CA VAL A 315 16.00 11.21 16.56
C VAL A 315 16.75 12.46 17.03
N GLN A 316 17.99 12.28 17.51
CA GLN A 316 18.85 13.41 17.91
C GLN A 316 19.24 14.32 16.74
N ARG A 317 19.28 13.81 15.51
CA ARG A 317 19.50 14.63 14.31
C ARG A 317 18.27 15.46 13.98
N ALA A 318 17.08 14.85 13.91
CA ALA A 318 15.84 15.53 13.56
C ALA A 318 15.50 16.66 14.56
N LEU A 319 15.65 16.44 15.87
CA LEU A 319 15.46 17.48 16.89
C LEU A 319 16.43 18.67 16.70
N ARG A 320 17.73 18.37 16.49
CA ARG A 320 18.77 19.37 16.27
C ARG A 320 18.52 20.20 15.00
N ASP A 321 18.16 19.53 13.91
CA ASP A 321 17.89 20.16 12.62
C ASP A 321 16.62 21.04 12.68
N ALA A 322 15.59 20.58 13.40
CA ALA A 322 14.40 21.39 13.70
C ALA A 322 14.67 22.55 14.68
N SER A 323 15.88 22.63 15.25
CA SER A 323 16.27 23.57 16.31
C SER A 323 15.38 23.49 17.57
N LEU A 324 14.98 22.27 17.94
CA LEU A 324 14.14 21.97 19.10
C LEU A 324 14.85 21.02 20.09
N THR A 325 14.45 21.10 21.36
CA THR A 325 14.83 20.14 22.41
C THR A 325 13.77 19.03 22.53
N ALA A 326 14.02 18.02 23.37
CA ALA A 326 13.00 17.01 23.68
C ALA A 326 11.82 17.58 24.49
N GLU A 327 12.04 18.63 25.29
CA GLU A 327 11.01 19.29 26.09
C GLU A 327 10.06 20.16 25.23
N ASP A 328 10.54 20.60 24.05
CA ASP A 328 9.76 21.34 23.06
C ASP A 328 8.70 20.51 22.34
N ILE A 329 8.70 19.18 22.49
CA ILE A 329 7.77 18.27 21.82
C ILE A 329 6.48 18.11 22.64
N ASP A 330 5.34 18.39 22.01
CA ASP A 330 4.01 18.33 22.63
C ASP A 330 3.46 16.90 22.63
N ASP A 331 3.64 16.17 21.52
CA ASP A 331 3.19 14.79 21.35
C ASP A 331 4.22 13.95 20.57
N VAL A 332 4.30 12.67 20.91
CA VAL A 332 5.01 11.65 20.12
C VAL A 332 3.99 10.72 19.48
N VAL A 333 4.09 10.45 18.19
CA VAL A 333 3.21 9.51 17.46
C VAL A 333 4.04 8.31 17.04
N LEU A 334 3.67 7.12 17.52
CA LEU A 334 4.31 5.86 17.15
C LEU A 334 3.60 5.26 15.92
N VAL A 335 4.40 4.85 14.93
CA VAL A 335 3.96 4.31 13.64
C VAL A 335 4.76 3.05 13.32
N GLY A 336 4.15 2.10 12.61
CA GLY A 336 4.78 0.85 12.26
C GLY A 336 4.84 -0.17 13.41
N GLY A 337 4.60 -1.44 13.09
CA GLY A 337 4.50 -2.52 14.08
C GLY A 337 5.74 -2.74 14.96
N GLY A 338 6.92 -2.28 14.55
CA GLY A 338 8.15 -2.34 15.37
C GLY A 338 8.06 -1.50 16.66
N THR A 339 7.24 -0.44 16.66
CA THR A 339 7.01 0.40 17.85
C THR A 339 6.17 -0.28 18.94
N ARG A 340 5.62 -1.47 18.67
CA ARG A 340 4.91 -2.30 19.66
C ARG A 340 5.87 -2.96 20.66
N MET A 341 7.18 -3.02 20.36
CA MET A 341 8.19 -3.61 21.24
C MET A 341 8.43 -2.75 22.50
N PRO A 342 8.32 -3.29 23.73
CA PRO A 342 8.48 -2.54 24.97
C PRO A 342 9.80 -1.76 25.08
N MET A 343 10.93 -2.36 24.70
CA MET A 343 12.24 -1.67 24.67
C MET A 343 12.27 -0.42 23.78
N VAL A 344 11.53 -0.41 22.67
CA VAL A 344 11.45 0.76 21.77
C VAL A 344 10.61 1.87 22.40
N GLN A 345 9.48 1.51 23.02
CA GLN A 345 8.64 2.48 23.73
C GLN A 345 9.40 3.10 24.91
N GLU A 346 10.16 2.30 25.66
CA GLU A 346 10.92 2.78 26.81
C GLU A 346 12.11 3.67 26.40
N MET A 347 12.79 3.32 25.30
CA MET A 347 13.78 4.19 24.67
C MET A 347 13.15 5.54 24.26
N VAL A 348 11.96 5.53 23.66
CA VAL A 348 11.25 6.77 23.27
C VAL A 348 10.86 7.61 24.50
N ARG A 349 10.31 7.01 25.56
CA ARG A 349 10.00 7.71 26.82
C ARG A 349 11.24 8.31 27.49
N THR A 350 12.37 7.61 27.40
CA THR A 350 13.66 8.08 27.95
C THR A 350 14.20 9.29 27.17
N LEU A 351 13.99 9.31 25.85
CA LEU A 351 14.40 10.43 24.99
C LEU A 351 13.48 11.65 25.10
N ILE A 352 12.17 11.41 25.17
CA ILE A 352 11.13 12.45 25.15
C ILE A 352 10.22 12.17 26.35
N PRO A 353 10.19 13.03 27.39
CA PRO A 353 9.47 12.79 28.64
C PRO A 353 7.95 13.03 28.50
N ARG A 354 7.34 12.32 27.54
CA ARG A 354 5.92 12.33 27.18
C ARG A 354 5.49 10.88 26.95
N GLU A 355 4.28 10.51 27.39
CA GLU A 355 3.71 9.24 26.96
C GLU A 355 3.36 9.30 25.46
N PRO A 356 3.77 8.32 24.64
CA PRO A 356 3.45 8.32 23.22
C PRO A 356 1.95 8.17 22.97
N CYS A 357 1.47 8.84 21.92
CA CYS A 357 0.06 8.90 21.57
C CYS A 357 -0.47 7.54 21.10
N GLN A 358 -1.50 7.05 21.78
CA GLN A 358 -2.19 5.79 21.44
C GLN A 358 -3.50 6.00 20.65
N SER A 359 -3.81 7.23 20.21
CA SER A 359 -5.07 7.53 19.51
C SER A 359 -5.05 7.21 18.01
N VAL A 360 -3.98 6.60 17.51
CA VAL A 360 -3.84 6.18 16.10
C VAL A 360 -3.43 4.71 16.06
N ASN A 361 -3.90 3.96 15.07
CA ASN A 361 -3.46 2.60 14.84
C ASN A 361 -2.13 2.62 14.07
N PRO A 362 -0.99 2.16 14.65
CA PRO A 362 0.32 2.26 14.01
C PRO A 362 0.44 1.46 12.70
N ASP A 363 -0.46 0.50 12.46
CA ASP A 363 -0.46 -0.33 11.25
C ASP A 363 -1.37 0.21 10.13
N GLU A 364 -2.15 1.27 10.38
CA GLU A 364 -3.14 1.84 9.43
C GLU A 364 -2.96 3.35 9.19
N VAL A 365 -2.37 4.08 10.14
CA VAL A 365 -2.31 5.55 10.17
C VAL A 365 -1.63 6.16 8.93
N VAL A 366 -0.69 5.44 8.31
CA VAL A 366 0.01 5.89 7.09
C VAL A 366 -0.92 5.89 5.88
N ALA A 367 -1.67 4.80 5.63
CA ALA A 367 -2.64 4.73 4.53
C ALA A 367 -3.79 5.73 4.73
N ILE A 368 -4.28 5.89 5.96
CA ILE A 368 -5.26 6.92 6.34
C ILE A 368 -4.73 8.31 5.94
N GLY A 369 -3.46 8.59 6.23
CA GLY A 369 -2.80 9.83 5.83
C GLY A 369 -2.68 10.04 4.33
N ALA A 370 -2.38 8.98 3.58
CA ALA A 370 -2.36 9.00 2.12
C ALA A 370 -3.76 9.27 1.53
N ALA A 371 -4.83 8.76 2.15
CA ALA A 371 -6.22 9.05 1.76
C ALA A 371 -6.63 10.50 2.10
N VAL A 372 -6.15 11.07 3.21
CA VAL A 372 -6.29 12.51 3.49
C VAL A 372 -5.57 13.33 2.42
N GLN A 373 -4.35 12.96 2.04
CA GLN A 373 -3.62 13.63 0.96
C GLN A 373 -4.34 13.51 -0.40
N ALA A 374 -4.99 12.38 -0.69
CA ALA A 374 -5.85 12.23 -1.87
C ALA A 374 -7.01 13.24 -1.85
N GLY A 375 -7.69 13.41 -0.71
CA GLY A 375 -8.76 14.40 -0.52
C GLY A 375 -8.32 15.87 -0.67
N ILE A 376 -7.06 16.18 -0.34
CA ILE A 376 -6.47 17.51 -0.59
C ILE A 376 -6.28 17.72 -2.10
N LEU A 377 -5.87 16.68 -2.85
CA LEU A 377 -5.67 16.75 -4.31
C LEU A 377 -6.99 16.86 -5.08
N THR A 378 -8.05 16.15 -4.66
CA THR A 378 -9.39 16.28 -5.27
C THR A 378 -10.08 17.61 -4.92
N GLY A 379 -9.59 18.33 -3.90
CA GLY A 379 -10.18 19.58 -3.41
C GLY A 379 -11.45 19.36 -2.57
N GLU A 380 -11.65 18.15 -2.05
CA GLU A 380 -12.64 17.82 -1.02
C GLU A 380 -12.21 18.36 0.34
N LEU A 381 -10.91 18.30 0.65
CA LEU A 381 -10.31 18.79 1.90
C LEU A 381 -9.53 20.09 1.64
N ARG A 382 -10.21 21.24 1.71
CA ARG A 382 -9.65 22.55 1.31
C ARG A 382 -8.91 23.29 2.42
N ASP A 383 -9.22 23.00 3.67
CA ASP A 383 -8.67 23.70 4.83
C ASP A 383 -7.35 23.08 5.35
N LEU A 384 -6.82 22.07 4.64
CA LEU A 384 -5.58 21.38 4.97
C LEU A 384 -4.47 21.74 3.97
N MET A 385 -3.28 22.08 4.47
CA MET A 385 -2.10 22.39 3.65
C MET A 385 -0.88 21.64 4.19
N LEU A 386 -0.16 20.96 3.29
CA LEU A 386 1.08 20.27 3.62
C LEU A 386 2.31 20.99 3.03
N ASN A 387 3.27 21.31 3.88
CA ASN A 387 4.63 21.73 3.53
C ASN A 387 5.60 20.63 3.98
N ASP A 388 6.08 19.81 3.03
CA ASP A 388 7.08 18.76 3.27
C ASP A 388 8.49 19.27 2.87
N VAL A 389 9.55 18.49 3.12
CA VAL A 389 10.95 18.86 2.91
C VAL A 389 11.75 17.77 2.18
N ILE A 390 12.90 18.14 1.59
CA ILE A 390 13.86 17.16 1.06
C ILE A 390 14.72 16.56 2.21
N PRO A 391 14.87 15.23 2.33
CA PRO A 391 15.54 14.59 3.47
C PRO A 391 17.08 14.68 3.44
N LEU A 392 17.66 14.95 2.27
CA LEU A 392 19.09 14.91 2.02
C LEU A 392 19.51 16.12 1.19
N SER A 393 20.70 16.65 1.46
CA SER A 393 21.27 17.78 0.75
C SER A 393 21.62 17.39 -0.68
N LEU A 394 21.33 18.28 -1.62
CA LEU A 394 21.60 18.11 -3.05
C LEU A 394 22.64 19.14 -3.50
N GLY A 395 23.58 18.67 -4.32
CA GLY A 395 24.74 19.45 -4.71
C GLY A 395 25.46 18.92 -5.94
N LEU A 396 26.62 19.51 -6.20
CA LEU A 396 27.47 19.22 -7.34
C LEU A 396 28.89 18.88 -6.91
N GLU A 397 29.53 17.92 -7.59
CA GLU A 397 30.98 17.74 -7.46
C GLU A 397 31.70 18.94 -8.11
N THR A 398 32.68 19.47 -7.40
CA THR A 398 33.52 20.59 -7.88
C THR A 398 34.98 20.17 -8.04
N ILE A 399 35.78 21.03 -8.67
CA ILE A 399 37.22 20.79 -8.89
C ILE A 399 37.89 20.49 -7.54
N GLY A 400 38.56 19.34 -7.43
CA GLY A 400 39.14 18.83 -6.19
C GLY A 400 38.27 17.77 -5.47
N GLY A 401 37.15 17.36 -6.06
CA GLY A 401 36.31 16.27 -5.55
C GLY A 401 35.45 16.66 -4.34
N VAL A 402 35.21 17.95 -4.12
CA VAL A 402 34.41 18.47 -3.00
C VAL A 402 32.97 18.69 -3.46
N MET A 403 32.00 18.28 -2.62
CA MET A 403 30.58 18.55 -2.86
C MET A 403 30.23 19.99 -2.50
N LYS A 404 29.72 20.76 -3.46
CA LYS A 404 29.07 22.05 -3.22
C LYS A 404 27.57 21.84 -3.11
N VAL A 405 27.01 22.03 -1.93
CA VAL A 405 25.56 21.95 -1.67
C VAL A 405 24.85 23.16 -2.29
N LEU A 406 23.77 22.92 -3.03
CA LEU A 406 22.88 23.95 -3.60
C LEU A 406 21.53 23.99 -2.88
N ILE A 407 21.03 22.84 -2.43
CA ILE A 407 19.79 22.70 -1.66
C ILE A 407 20.14 21.88 -0.41
N PRO A 408 20.22 22.49 0.78
CA PRO A 408 20.43 21.76 2.03
C PRO A 408 19.26 20.81 2.36
N ARG A 409 19.53 19.75 3.12
CA ARG A 409 18.47 18.91 3.71
C ARG A 409 17.51 19.75 4.57
N ASN A 410 16.29 19.26 4.72
CA ASN A 410 15.17 19.93 5.37
C ASN A 410 14.74 21.26 4.69
N THR A 411 15.16 21.52 3.45
CA THR A 411 14.58 22.62 2.64
C THR A 411 13.15 22.25 2.23
N PRO A 412 12.14 23.12 2.45
CA PRO A 412 10.77 22.89 2.00
C PRO A 412 10.65 22.68 0.48
N ILE A 413 9.77 21.77 0.06
CA ILE A 413 9.50 21.45 -1.34
C ILE A 413 8.05 21.83 -1.74
N PRO A 414 7.77 22.19 -3.00
CA PRO A 414 8.69 22.29 -4.14
C PRO A 414 9.65 23.49 -4.02
N VAL A 415 10.85 23.37 -4.58
CA VAL A 415 11.87 24.43 -4.52
C VAL A 415 12.75 24.45 -5.77
N ARG A 416 13.13 25.66 -6.19
CA ARG A 416 14.16 25.90 -7.20
C ARG A 416 15.35 26.63 -6.59
N ARG A 417 16.57 26.12 -6.84
CA ARG A 417 17.83 26.83 -6.60
C ARG A 417 18.69 26.77 -7.86
N SER A 418 19.55 27.76 -8.05
CA SER A 418 20.52 27.73 -9.14
C SER A 418 21.78 28.47 -8.76
N ASP A 419 22.91 28.02 -9.27
CA ASP A 419 24.22 28.64 -9.05
C ASP A 419 24.99 28.70 -10.38
N VAL A 420 26.00 29.57 -10.46
CA VAL A 420 26.77 29.81 -11.69
C VAL A 420 28.17 29.22 -11.53
N PHE A 421 28.51 28.37 -12.48
CA PHE A 421 29.81 27.70 -12.62
C PHE A 421 30.50 28.17 -13.89
N SER A 422 31.78 27.81 -14.02
CA SER A 422 32.61 28.13 -15.19
C SER A 422 33.53 26.96 -15.51
N THR A 423 34.09 26.98 -16.73
CA THR A 423 35.14 26.07 -17.17
C THR A 423 36.36 26.06 -16.23
N SER A 424 36.91 24.86 -16.02
CA SER A 424 38.13 24.57 -15.26
C SER A 424 39.40 24.81 -16.08
N GLU A 425 39.29 24.80 -17.41
CA GLU A 425 40.39 24.92 -18.36
C GLU A 425 40.09 25.97 -19.46
N ALA A 426 41.14 26.44 -20.14
CA ALA A 426 41.01 27.36 -21.27
C ALA A 426 40.59 26.61 -22.53
N ASN A 427 39.70 27.22 -23.34
CA ASN A 427 39.11 26.64 -24.55
C ASN A 427 38.33 25.32 -24.33
N GLN A 428 37.91 25.05 -23.10
CA GLN A 428 37.08 23.90 -22.74
C GLN A 428 35.71 23.98 -23.43
N SER A 429 35.44 23.05 -24.34
CA SER A 429 34.24 23.03 -25.20
C SER A 429 33.02 22.33 -24.58
N ALA A 430 33.18 21.73 -23.40
CA ALA A 430 32.08 21.11 -22.65
C ALA A 430 32.33 21.15 -21.13
N VAL A 431 31.28 21.36 -20.35
CA VAL A 431 31.30 21.26 -18.88
C VAL A 431 30.55 20.00 -18.46
N GLU A 432 31.18 19.18 -17.61
CA GLU A 432 30.54 18.05 -16.97
C GLU A 432 29.90 18.49 -15.65
N VAL A 433 28.67 18.05 -15.42
CA VAL A 433 27.86 18.32 -14.24
C VAL A 433 27.60 16.99 -13.55
N HIS A 434 28.19 16.79 -12.37
CA HIS A 434 27.99 15.59 -11.55
C HIS A 434 27.10 15.94 -10.35
N VAL A 435 25.91 15.37 -10.33
CA VAL A 435 24.87 15.61 -9.33
C VAL A 435 25.03 14.61 -8.19
N LEU A 436 25.00 15.12 -6.95
CA LEU A 436 25.24 14.37 -5.73
C LEU A 436 24.12 14.59 -4.71
N GLN A 437 23.85 13.57 -3.90
CA GLN A 437 22.96 13.62 -2.75
C GLN A 437 23.66 13.09 -1.48
N GLY A 438 23.64 13.86 -0.40
CA GLY A 438 24.20 13.47 0.88
C GLY A 438 24.87 14.61 1.66
N GLU A 439 25.42 14.25 2.82
CA GLU A 439 25.89 15.18 3.86
C GLU A 439 27.43 15.17 4.04
N ARG A 440 28.15 14.45 3.19
CA ARG A 440 29.62 14.31 3.28
C ARG A 440 30.30 15.42 2.47
N GLN A 441 31.50 15.83 2.89
CA GLN A 441 32.22 16.93 2.22
C GLN A 441 32.83 16.50 0.87
N MET A 442 33.30 15.24 0.75
CA MET A 442 33.87 14.71 -0.48
C MET A 442 32.76 14.13 -1.37
N GLY A 443 32.81 14.42 -2.68
CA GLY A 443 31.81 13.97 -3.64
C GLY A 443 31.72 12.45 -3.74
N THR A 444 32.86 11.76 -3.62
CA THR A 444 32.97 10.29 -3.60
C THR A 444 32.28 9.62 -2.41
N ASP A 445 32.04 10.36 -1.33
CA ASP A 445 31.41 9.85 -0.11
C ASP A 445 29.88 10.02 -0.11
N ASN A 446 29.32 10.61 -1.17
CA ASN A 446 27.89 10.89 -1.33
C ASN A 446 27.30 10.03 -2.44
N LYS A 447 25.96 9.87 -2.46
CA LYS A 447 25.27 9.17 -3.53
C LYS A 447 25.38 9.97 -4.83
N SER A 448 25.97 9.37 -5.85
CA SER A 448 25.87 9.89 -7.22
C SER A 448 24.43 9.72 -7.71
N LEU A 449 23.83 10.82 -8.16
CA LEU A 449 22.53 10.82 -8.83
C LEU A 449 22.66 10.80 -10.36
N GLY A 450 23.76 11.33 -10.90
CA GLY A 450 24.04 11.25 -12.33
C GLY A 450 25.10 12.23 -12.82
N ARG A 451 25.64 11.96 -14.01
CA ARG A 451 26.62 12.82 -14.69
C ARG A 451 26.12 13.16 -16.09
N PHE A 452 26.19 14.42 -16.47
CA PHE A 452 25.86 14.86 -17.83
C PHE A 452 26.78 15.98 -18.32
N ARG A 453 26.91 16.13 -19.64
CA ARG A 453 27.81 17.10 -20.27
C ARG A 453 27.03 18.14 -21.05
N LEU A 454 27.19 19.41 -20.68
CA LEU A 454 26.78 20.54 -21.50
C LEU A 454 27.89 20.79 -22.53
N SER A 455 27.66 20.42 -23.79
CA SER A 455 28.62 20.54 -24.88
C SER A 455 28.39 21.77 -25.75
N GLY A 456 29.41 22.15 -26.53
CA GLY A 456 29.33 23.28 -27.46
C GLY A 456 29.51 24.64 -26.78
N ILE A 457 30.28 24.70 -25.71
CA ILE A 457 30.71 25.96 -25.09
C ILE A 457 31.75 26.63 -26.02
N PRO A 458 31.62 27.93 -26.34
CA PRO A 458 32.60 28.62 -27.20
C PRO A 458 34.01 28.65 -26.58
N PRO A 459 35.08 28.58 -27.39
CA PRO A 459 36.45 28.72 -26.89
C PRO A 459 36.66 30.06 -26.19
N ALA A 460 36.95 30.01 -24.89
CA ALA A 460 37.19 31.18 -24.04
C ALA A 460 38.26 30.86 -22.98
N PRO A 461 38.90 31.87 -22.37
CA PRO A 461 39.77 31.65 -21.21
C PRO A 461 39.03 30.95 -20.05
N ARG A 462 39.78 30.19 -19.25
CA ARG A 462 39.29 29.61 -17.99
C ARG A 462 38.64 30.71 -17.14
N GLY A 463 37.46 30.43 -16.57
CA GLY A 463 36.76 31.39 -15.70
C GLY A 463 35.78 32.33 -16.42
N VAL A 464 35.71 32.31 -17.76
CA VAL A 464 34.87 33.24 -18.55
C VAL A 464 33.47 32.68 -18.88
N PRO A 465 33.29 31.43 -19.35
CA PRO A 465 31.95 30.89 -19.63
C PRO A 465 31.08 30.80 -18.38
N GLN A 466 29.84 31.26 -18.46
CA GLN A 466 28.90 31.24 -17.33
C GLN A 466 27.85 30.15 -17.51
N VAL A 467 28.11 28.98 -16.91
CA VAL A 467 27.17 27.84 -16.91
C VAL A 467 26.32 27.90 -15.64
N GLN A 468 25.08 28.33 -15.77
CA GLN A 468 24.11 28.29 -14.68
C GLN A 468 23.54 26.88 -14.55
N VAL A 469 23.75 26.23 -13.41
CA VAL A 469 23.08 24.96 -13.10
C VAL A 469 21.91 25.24 -12.16
N SER A 470 20.71 24.82 -12.56
CA SER A 470 19.46 24.89 -11.78
C SER A 470 19.06 23.50 -11.30
N PHE A 471 18.64 23.42 -10.04
CA PHE A 471 18.02 22.27 -9.40
C PHE A 471 16.56 22.66 -9.13
N ASP A 472 15.64 21.92 -9.71
CA ASP A 472 14.20 22.08 -9.56
C ASP A 472 13.67 20.78 -8.89
N ILE A 473 13.11 20.90 -7.68
CA ILE A 473 12.50 19.78 -6.94
C ILE A 473 10.98 19.99 -6.91
N ASP A 474 10.23 18.96 -7.29
CA ASP A 474 8.76 18.98 -7.30
C ASP A 474 8.13 18.63 -5.93
N ALA A 475 6.81 18.52 -5.90
CA ALA A 475 6.06 18.15 -4.69
C ALA A 475 6.09 16.64 -4.34
N ASN A 476 6.73 15.81 -5.17
CA ASN A 476 7.02 14.39 -4.90
C ASN A 476 8.44 14.20 -4.32
N GLY A 477 9.25 15.26 -4.33
CA GLY A 477 10.68 15.22 -3.98
C GLY A 477 11.59 14.76 -5.13
N LEU A 478 11.09 14.73 -6.37
CA LEU A 478 11.85 14.30 -7.56
C LEU A 478 12.70 15.44 -8.13
N LEU A 479 13.93 15.15 -8.52
CA LEU A 479 14.90 16.13 -8.98
C LEU A 479 14.99 16.25 -10.52
N GLN A 480 14.79 17.48 -11.01
CA GLN A 480 15.21 17.89 -12.35
C GLN A 480 16.41 18.82 -12.28
N VAL A 481 17.46 18.53 -13.07
CA VAL A 481 18.65 19.39 -13.16
C VAL A 481 18.79 19.94 -14.57
N SER A 482 19.10 21.23 -14.70
CA SER A 482 19.39 21.85 -15.99
C SER A 482 20.63 22.73 -15.93
N ALA A 483 21.50 22.61 -16.93
CA ALA A 483 22.68 23.45 -17.12
C ALA A 483 22.47 24.34 -18.36
N THR A 484 22.59 25.64 -18.18
CA THR A 484 22.42 26.64 -19.25
C THR A 484 23.66 27.51 -19.35
N ASP A 485 24.30 27.54 -20.51
CA ASP A 485 25.31 28.55 -20.82
C ASP A 485 24.63 29.89 -21.07
N ARG A 486 24.84 30.85 -20.16
CA ARG A 486 24.26 32.19 -20.22
C ARG A 486 24.77 33.02 -21.39
N THR A 487 25.89 32.65 -22.02
CA THR A 487 26.46 33.40 -23.15
C THR A 487 25.86 32.99 -24.49
N THR A 488 25.54 31.70 -24.68
CA THR A 488 24.94 31.19 -25.92
C THR A 488 23.45 30.88 -25.82
N GLY A 489 22.88 30.85 -24.61
CA GLY A 489 21.52 30.39 -24.36
C GLY A 489 21.35 28.87 -24.51
N ARG A 490 22.43 28.11 -24.77
CA ARG A 490 22.37 26.65 -24.89
C ARG A 490 22.05 26.03 -23.54
N GLN A 491 21.02 25.21 -23.50
CA GLN A 491 20.59 24.46 -22.32
C GLN A 491 20.71 22.96 -22.58
N GLN A 492 21.20 22.23 -21.59
CA GLN A 492 21.07 20.78 -21.48
C GLN A 492 20.39 20.47 -20.14
N SER A 493 19.31 19.71 -20.16
CA SER A 493 18.62 19.24 -18.96
C SER A 493 18.65 17.73 -18.88
N VAL A 494 18.67 17.23 -17.65
CA VAL A 494 18.51 15.82 -17.31
C VAL A 494 17.52 15.76 -16.16
N SER A 495 16.40 15.08 -16.37
CA SER A 495 15.62 14.56 -15.25
C SER A 495 16.39 13.37 -14.69
N ILE A 496 16.61 13.33 -13.38
CA ILE A 496 17.25 12.18 -12.75
C ILE A 496 16.21 11.05 -12.70
N GLN A 497 16.03 10.36 -13.83
CA GLN A 497 15.14 9.19 -13.95
C GLN A 497 15.93 7.87 -13.91
N GLY A 498 17.25 7.93 -14.18
CA GLY A 498 18.13 6.76 -14.27
C GLY A 498 18.53 6.11 -12.93
N GLY A 499 17.75 6.32 -11.87
CA GLY A 499 17.94 5.66 -10.58
C GLY A 499 17.09 4.39 -10.38
N SER A 500 16.02 4.25 -11.16
CA SER A 500 15.16 3.05 -11.14
C SER A 500 15.94 1.81 -11.59
N ASN A 501 15.61 0.62 -11.07
CA ASN A 501 16.20 -0.62 -11.59
C ASN A 501 15.61 -1.02 -12.97
N LEU A 502 14.72 -0.19 -13.53
CA LEU A 502 14.14 -0.33 -14.86
C LEU A 502 14.43 0.90 -15.74
N SER A 503 14.76 0.65 -17.01
CA SER A 503 14.76 1.67 -18.06
C SER A 503 13.35 1.91 -18.63
N GLU A 504 13.08 3.07 -19.24
CA GLU A 504 11.79 3.33 -19.92
C GLU A 504 11.46 2.29 -21.01
N GLU A 505 12.46 1.73 -21.69
CA GLU A 505 12.25 0.63 -22.66
C GLU A 505 11.76 -0.65 -21.96
N GLU A 506 12.34 -1.00 -20.80
CA GLU A 506 11.85 -2.11 -19.97
C GLU A 506 10.46 -1.83 -19.40
N ILE A 507 10.18 -0.62 -18.91
CA ILE A 507 8.86 -0.22 -18.39
C ILE A 507 7.80 -0.38 -19.48
N ASN A 508 8.03 0.17 -20.68
CA ASN A 508 7.03 0.09 -21.76
C ASN A 508 6.82 -1.36 -22.22
N ARG A 509 7.89 -2.18 -22.30
CA ARG A 509 7.77 -3.62 -22.56
C ARG A 509 6.95 -4.35 -21.48
N LEU A 510 7.21 -4.07 -20.21
CA LEU A 510 6.48 -4.67 -19.09
C LEU A 510 5.00 -4.24 -19.05
N LEU A 511 4.70 -2.99 -19.43
CA LEU A 511 3.32 -2.50 -19.59
C LEU A 511 2.59 -3.23 -20.74
N GLU A 512 3.27 -3.48 -21.87
CA GLU A 512 2.73 -4.30 -22.95
C GLU A 512 2.51 -5.76 -22.54
N GLU A 513 3.46 -6.38 -21.82
CA GLU A 513 3.33 -7.73 -21.28
C GLU A 513 2.14 -7.83 -20.31
N ALA A 514 2.05 -6.90 -19.35
CA ALA A 514 0.96 -6.85 -18.37
C ALA A 514 -0.41 -6.62 -19.05
N SER A 515 -0.47 -5.79 -20.10
CA SER A 515 -1.69 -5.56 -20.88
C SER A 515 -2.17 -6.82 -21.61
N ARG A 516 -1.24 -7.65 -22.12
CA ARG A 516 -1.56 -8.94 -22.75
C ARG A 516 -2.02 -9.96 -21.71
N GLN A 517 -1.27 -10.11 -20.61
CA GLN A 517 -1.62 -11.02 -19.51
C GLN A 517 -2.99 -10.67 -18.89
N ALA A 518 -3.31 -9.38 -18.71
CA ALA A 518 -4.61 -8.95 -18.19
C ALA A 518 -5.80 -9.39 -19.07
N VAL A 519 -5.62 -9.56 -20.38
CA VAL A 519 -6.66 -10.10 -21.27
C VAL A 519 -6.84 -11.60 -21.05
N ASP A 520 -5.74 -12.35 -20.94
CA ASP A 520 -5.77 -13.79 -20.68
C ASP A 520 -6.31 -14.11 -19.28
N ASP A 521 -5.96 -13.33 -18.27
CA ASP A 521 -6.42 -13.51 -16.89
C ASP A 521 -7.89 -13.10 -16.72
N ARG A 522 -8.37 -12.05 -17.41
CA ARG A 522 -9.80 -11.76 -17.52
C ARG A 522 -10.57 -12.93 -18.17
N ARG A 523 -10.00 -13.56 -19.19
CA ARG A 523 -10.59 -14.73 -19.86
C ARG A 523 -10.67 -15.94 -18.92
N LYS A 524 -9.57 -16.28 -18.22
CA LYS A 524 -9.55 -17.35 -17.20
C LYS A 524 -10.54 -17.08 -16.07
N ARG A 525 -10.57 -15.84 -15.53
CA ARG A 525 -11.51 -15.46 -14.47
C ARG A 525 -12.96 -15.62 -14.91
N ALA A 526 -13.31 -15.17 -16.12
CA ALA A 526 -14.65 -15.36 -16.66
C ALA A 526 -15.02 -16.85 -16.81
N GLU A 527 -14.08 -17.72 -17.16
CA GLU A 527 -14.28 -19.17 -17.23
C GLU A 527 -14.52 -19.80 -15.84
N VAL A 528 -13.75 -19.39 -14.83
CA VAL A 528 -13.92 -19.81 -13.43
C VAL A 528 -15.26 -19.32 -12.87
N ASP A 529 -15.61 -18.06 -13.10
CA ASP A 529 -16.87 -17.48 -12.64
C ASP A 529 -18.09 -18.18 -13.29
N ARG A 530 -18.01 -18.56 -14.57
CA ARG A 530 -19.02 -19.41 -15.23
C ARG A 530 -19.14 -20.79 -14.57
N ARG A 531 -18.03 -21.49 -14.32
CA ARG A 531 -18.06 -22.80 -13.61
C ARG A 531 -18.65 -22.66 -12.20
N ASN A 532 -18.30 -21.62 -11.45
CA ASN A 532 -18.85 -21.36 -10.11
C ASN A 532 -20.36 -21.08 -10.13
N ARG A 533 -20.85 -20.30 -11.12
CA ARG A 533 -22.29 -20.08 -11.34
C ARG A 533 -23.01 -21.39 -11.67
N ALA A 534 -22.45 -22.20 -12.57
CA ALA A 534 -23.00 -23.50 -12.95
C ALA A 534 -23.07 -24.49 -11.77
N GLN A 535 -22.00 -24.58 -10.95
CA GLN A 535 -21.98 -25.39 -9.72
C GLN A 535 -23.03 -24.92 -8.70
N THR A 536 -23.16 -23.60 -8.51
CA THR A 536 -24.15 -23.01 -7.60
C THR A 536 -25.57 -23.36 -8.04
N LEU A 537 -25.88 -23.21 -9.33
CA LEU A 537 -27.19 -23.55 -9.90
C LEU A 537 -27.48 -25.06 -9.78
N ALA A 538 -26.50 -25.92 -10.06
CA ALA A 538 -26.64 -27.37 -9.90
C ALA A 538 -26.98 -27.75 -8.45
N ALA A 539 -26.28 -27.16 -7.47
CA ALA A 539 -26.54 -27.38 -6.04
C ALA A 539 -27.89 -26.82 -5.55
N GLN A 540 -28.43 -25.78 -6.21
CA GLN A 540 -29.80 -25.30 -6.01
C GLN A 540 -30.83 -26.26 -6.62
N ALA A 541 -30.56 -26.77 -7.83
CA ALA A 541 -31.43 -27.71 -8.52
C ALA A 541 -31.63 -29.01 -7.75
N GLU A 542 -30.55 -29.60 -7.22
CA GLU A 542 -30.63 -30.77 -6.36
C GLU A 542 -31.44 -30.53 -5.08
N ARG A 543 -31.35 -29.33 -4.49
CA ARG A 543 -32.17 -28.96 -3.33
C ARG A 543 -33.65 -28.91 -3.74
N ARG A 544 -33.99 -28.24 -4.84
CA ARG A 544 -35.38 -28.14 -5.31
C ARG A 544 -35.97 -29.48 -5.78
N LEU A 545 -35.18 -30.39 -6.32
CA LEU A 545 -35.63 -31.77 -6.57
C LEU A 545 -35.96 -32.51 -5.27
N ARG A 546 -35.12 -32.40 -4.23
CA ARG A 546 -35.39 -32.97 -2.91
C ARG A 546 -36.65 -32.37 -2.27
N ASP A 547 -36.81 -31.04 -2.32
CA ASP A 547 -38.00 -30.35 -1.80
C ASP A 547 -39.27 -30.80 -2.54
N ALA A 548 -39.23 -30.86 -3.88
CA ALA A 548 -40.38 -31.25 -4.70
C ALA A 548 -40.80 -32.71 -4.46
N ALA A 549 -39.85 -33.61 -4.24
CA ALA A 549 -40.12 -35.01 -3.90
C ALA A 549 -40.72 -35.18 -2.49
N LEU A 550 -40.39 -34.28 -1.55
CA LEU A 550 -41.00 -34.23 -0.22
C LEU A 550 -42.41 -33.63 -0.24
N GLU A 551 -42.64 -32.56 -1.00
CA GLU A 551 -43.94 -31.88 -1.08
C GLU A 551 -44.98 -32.65 -1.89
N LEU A 552 -44.61 -33.16 -3.07
CA LEU A 552 -45.55 -33.75 -4.03
C LEU A 552 -45.49 -35.29 -4.08
N GLY A 553 -44.56 -35.89 -3.32
CA GLY A 553 -44.25 -37.31 -3.39
C GLY A 553 -43.53 -37.73 -4.68
N PRO A 554 -43.15 -39.01 -4.82
CA PRO A 554 -42.32 -39.51 -5.92
C PRO A 554 -43.01 -39.55 -7.29
N TYR A 555 -44.30 -39.21 -7.38
CA TYR A 555 -45.07 -39.17 -8.64
C TYR A 555 -45.59 -37.75 -8.96
N GLY A 556 -45.33 -36.77 -8.09
CA GLY A 556 -45.77 -35.39 -8.28
C GLY A 556 -44.87 -34.63 -9.24
N ALA A 557 -45.46 -33.90 -10.20
CA ALA A 557 -44.73 -33.15 -11.22
C ALA A 557 -43.63 -33.95 -11.97
N GLU A 558 -43.82 -35.27 -12.15
CA GLU A 558 -42.81 -36.23 -12.66
C GLU A 558 -42.13 -35.76 -13.98
N ARG A 559 -42.89 -35.16 -14.91
CA ARG A 559 -42.34 -34.60 -16.16
C ARG A 559 -41.36 -33.45 -15.88
N GLN A 560 -41.68 -32.55 -14.95
CA GLN A 560 -40.85 -31.40 -14.60
C GLN A 560 -39.63 -31.84 -13.78
N GLN A 561 -39.81 -32.73 -12.80
CA GLN A 561 -38.69 -33.29 -12.03
C GLN A 561 -37.67 -33.95 -12.97
N ARG A 562 -38.13 -34.83 -13.88
CA ARG A 562 -37.27 -35.48 -14.87
C ARG A 562 -36.60 -34.51 -15.85
N SER A 563 -37.23 -33.39 -16.16
CA SER A 563 -36.62 -32.33 -16.99
C SER A 563 -35.45 -31.65 -16.27
N VAL A 564 -35.59 -31.39 -14.97
CA VAL A 564 -34.52 -30.83 -14.14
C VAL A 564 -33.40 -31.85 -13.92
N GLU A 565 -33.72 -33.13 -13.70
CA GLU A 565 -32.71 -34.20 -13.57
C GLU A 565 -31.83 -34.37 -14.80
N LEU A 566 -32.41 -34.25 -16.01
CA LEU A 566 -31.66 -34.32 -17.26
C LEU A 566 -30.74 -33.11 -17.42
N ALA A 567 -31.29 -31.89 -17.36
CA ALA A 567 -30.49 -30.67 -17.48
C ALA A 567 -29.41 -30.54 -16.39
N LEU A 568 -29.68 -31.05 -15.17
CA LEU A 568 -28.69 -31.12 -14.09
C LEU A 568 -27.52 -32.05 -14.45
N ARG A 569 -27.80 -33.23 -15.04
CA ARG A 569 -26.75 -34.14 -15.52
C ARG A 569 -25.92 -33.53 -16.64
N ASP A 570 -26.56 -32.82 -17.56
CA ASP A 570 -25.87 -32.18 -18.68
C ASP A 570 -24.92 -31.08 -18.17
N VAL A 571 -25.37 -30.22 -17.23
CA VAL A 571 -24.48 -29.28 -16.53
C VAL A 571 -23.36 -30.02 -15.78
N GLN A 572 -23.66 -31.07 -15.01
CA GLN A 572 -22.66 -31.84 -14.25
C GLN A 572 -21.60 -32.50 -15.15
N ALA A 573 -21.97 -32.96 -16.35
CA ALA A 573 -21.04 -33.53 -17.32
C ALA A 573 -20.10 -32.46 -17.91
N LEU A 574 -20.60 -31.25 -18.14
CA LEU A 574 -19.85 -30.15 -18.75
C LEU A 574 -18.97 -29.37 -17.77
N LEU A 575 -19.21 -29.46 -16.46
CA LEU A 575 -18.39 -28.80 -15.42
C LEU A 575 -16.90 -29.16 -15.47
N GLY A 576 -16.55 -30.34 -15.98
CA GLY A 576 -15.16 -30.80 -16.17
C GLY A 576 -14.57 -30.56 -17.56
N GLY A 577 -15.33 -29.96 -18.50
CA GLY A 577 -14.91 -29.71 -19.88
C GLY A 577 -14.34 -28.30 -20.11
N GLU A 578 -13.75 -28.09 -21.30
CA GLU A 578 -13.23 -26.79 -21.76
C GLU A 578 -14.25 -25.97 -22.57
N ASP A 579 -15.36 -26.57 -23.03
CA ASP A 579 -16.33 -25.86 -23.88
C ASP A 579 -17.30 -24.99 -23.07
N SER A 580 -16.91 -23.72 -22.93
CA SER A 580 -17.71 -22.72 -22.22
C SER A 580 -19.07 -22.39 -22.88
N VAL A 581 -19.24 -22.64 -24.18
CA VAL A 581 -20.49 -22.33 -24.90
C VAL A 581 -21.54 -23.41 -24.65
N GLU A 582 -21.13 -24.68 -24.67
CA GLU A 582 -22.01 -25.79 -24.29
C GLU A 582 -22.43 -25.69 -22.82
N LEU A 583 -21.52 -25.29 -21.92
CA LEU A 583 -21.85 -25.08 -20.51
C LEU A 583 -22.91 -23.98 -20.30
N ASP A 584 -22.75 -22.82 -20.95
CA ASP A 584 -23.71 -21.71 -20.85
C ASP A 584 -25.10 -22.10 -21.40
N LEU A 585 -25.15 -22.91 -22.46
CA LEU A 585 -26.40 -23.49 -23.00
C LEU A 585 -27.06 -24.47 -22.01
N ALA A 586 -26.30 -25.39 -21.41
CA ALA A 586 -26.82 -26.34 -20.42
C ALA A 586 -27.30 -25.65 -19.13
N VAL A 587 -26.59 -24.61 -18.68
CA VAL A 587 -27.01 -23.75 -17.56
C VAL A 587 -28.35 -23.07 -17.87
N SER A 588 -28.51 -22.52 -19.07
CA SER A 588 -29.76 -21.90 -19.52
C SER A 588 -30.93 -22.89 -19.53
N GLN A 589 -30.70 -24.12 -20.01
CA GLN A 589 -31.71 -25.20 -20.00
C GLN A 589 -32.08 -25.63 -18.58
N LEU A 590 -31.11 -25.68 -17.66
CA LEU A 590 -31.36 -25.98 -16.25
C LEU A 590 -32.20 -24.88 -15.58
N GLN A 591 -31.93 -23.61 -15.87
CA GLN A 591 -32.76 -22.48 -15.40
C GLN A 591 -34.21 -22.59 -15.91
N GLU A 592 -34.42 -22.88 -17.20
CA GLU A 592 -35.76 -23.04 -17.76
C GLU A 592 -36.50 -24.24 -17.14
N ALA A 593 -35.83 -25.37 -16.95
CA ALA A 593 -36.38 -26.54 -16.30
C ALA A 593 -36.78 -26.26 -14.83
N LEU A 594 -35.95 -25.54 -14.08
CA LEU A 594 -36.23 -25.12 -12.70
C LEU A 594 -37.42 -24.15 -12.63
N TYR A 595 -37.51 -23.20 -13.56
CA TYR A 595 -38.66 -22.31 -13.67
C TYR A 595 -39.96 -23.10 -13.94
N GLY A 596 -39.89 -24.10 -14.82
CA GLY A 596 -40.99 -25.03 -15.09
C GLY A 596 -41.44 -25.82 -13.86
N LEU A 597 -40.49 -26.34 -13.06
CA LEU A 597 -40.76 -27.05 -11.81
C LEU A 597 -41.38 -26.14 -10.75
N ASN A 598 -40.78 -24.96 -10.51
CA ASN A 598 -41.28 -23.98 -9.54
C ASN A 598 -42.69 -23.50 -9.88
N ARG A 599 -42.97 -23.20 -11.17
CA ARG A 599 -44.31 -22.83 -11.64
C ARG A 599 -45.33 -23.94 -11.39
N ARG A 600 -44.93 -25.22 -11.50
CA ARG A 600 -45.80 -26.36 -11.20
C ARG A 600 -46.09 -26.48 -9.71
N LEU A 601 -45.07 -26.42 -8.85
CA LEU A 601 -45.20 -26.41 -7.39
C LEU A 601 -46.16 -25.31 -6.90
N ILE A 602 -46.00 -24.08 -7.41
CA ILE A 602 -46.90 -22.95 -7.09
C ILE A 602 -48.34 -23.23 -7.54
N SER A 603 -48.52 -23.87 -8.71
CA SER A 603 -49.87 -24.21 -9.21
C SER A 603 -50.56 -25.30 -8.38
N GLU A 604 -49.81 -26.26 -7.83
CA GLU A 604 -50.38 -27.33 -6.99
C GLU A 604 -50.66 -26.83 -5.57
N ARG A 605 -49.77 -26.02 -4.97
CA ARG A 605 -50.07 -25.31 -3.71
C ARG A 605 -51.31 -24.41 -3.82
N LYS A 606 -51.57 -23.77 -4.97
CA LYS A 606 -52.82 -23.01 -5.22
C LYS A 606 -54.04 -23.90 -5.46
N ALA A 607 -53.86 -25.16 -5.86
CA ALA A 607 -54.95 -26.12 -6.04
C ALA A 607 -55.38 -26.77 -4.70
N GLU A 608 -54.44 -26.98 -3.78
CA GLU A 608 -54.75 -27.41 -2.41
C GLU A 608 -55.37 -26.29 -1.56
N ALA A 609 -55.07 -25.02 -1.86
CA ALA A 609 -55.64 -23.84 -1.20
C ALA A 609 -57.10 -23.54 -1.61
N GLY A 610 -58.00 -24.51 -1.41
CA GLY A 610 -59.45 -24.31 -1.48
C GLY A 610 -60.00 -23.39 -0.36
N PRO A 611 -61.20 -22.81 -0.52
CA PRO A 611 -61.63 -21.62 0.23
C PRO A 611 -62.11 -21.86 1.68
N LEU A 612 -61.41 -22.69 2.47
CA LEU A 612 -61.81 -23.05 3.84
C LEU A 612 -60.70 -22.91 4.91
N GLN A 613 -59.61 -22.19 4.62
CA GLN A 613 -58.49 -21.99 5.56
C GLN A 613 -58.23 -20.53 5.97
N GLY A 614 -59.23 -19.64 5.82
CA GLY A 614 -59.13 -18.21 6.11
C GLY A 614 -59.15 -17.79 7.59
N LEU A 615 -58.86 -18.70 8.55
CA LEU A 615 -59.08 -18.45 9.98
C LEU A 615 -58.00 -18.97 10.95
N LYS A 616 -56.81 -19.37 10.46
CA LYS A 616 -55.71 -19.85 11.33
C LYS A 616 -54.32 -19.25 11.12
N ASN A 617 -54.08 -18.41 10.11
CA ASN A 617 -52.74 -17.86 9.84
C ASN A 617 -52.45 -16.49 10.49
N THR A 618 -53.34 -15.96 11.33
CA THR A 618 -53.14 -14.71 12.09
C THR A 618 -52.17 -14.82 13.29
N LEU A 619 -51.41 -15.92 13.40
CA LEU A 619 -50.48 -16.20 14.51
C LEU A 619 -49.12 -16.76 14.07
N GLY A 620 -48.82 -16.80 12.76
CA GLY A 620 -47.57 -17.37 12.22
C GLY A 620 -46.54 -16.34 11.70
N SER A 621 -46.91 -15.07 11.59
CA SER A 621 -46.15 -14.04 10.86
C SER A 621 -44.97 -13.45 11.67
N LEU A 622 -43.98 -14.28 12.03
CA LEU A 622 -42.77 -13.87 12.73
C LEU A 622 -41.53 -14.71 12.36
N LYS A 623 -41.55 -15.38 11.19
CA LYS A 623 -40.43 -16.22 10.71
C LYS A 623 -40.06 -16.03 9.23
N ASP A 624 -40.81 -15.23 8.48
CA ASP A 624 -40.55 -15.00 7.04
C ASP A 624 -39.81 -13.68 6.74
N ASP A 625 -39.51 -12.85 7.75
CA ASP A 625 -38.66 -11.64 7.63
C ASP A 625 -37.15 -11.97 7.51
N LEU A 626 -36.81 -13.10 6.88
CA LEU A 626 -35.44 -13.62 6.73
C LEU A 626 -35.11 -14.07 5.30
N PHE A 627 -36.03 -13.86 4.36
CA PHE A 627 -35.86 -14.15 2.93
C PHE A 627 -36.53 -13.09 2.03
N SER A 628 -36.40 -11.81 2.39
CA SER A 628 -36.71 -10.70 1.47
C SER A 628 -35.54 -10.46 0.52
N ASP A 629 -35.76 -10.82 -0.74
CA ASP A 629 -35.27 -10.14 -1.95
C ASP A 629 -33.80 -9.65 -1.95
N ASP A 630 -32.89 -10.51 -2.43
CA ASP A 630 -31.70 -10.05 -3.17
C ASP A 630 -32.13 -9.79 -4.63
N ASP A 631 -32.25 -8.52 -4.99
CA ASP A 631 -32.63 -8.08 -6.35
C ASP A 631 -31.62 -8.54 -7.41
N TRP A 632 -32.14 -9.07 -8.52
CA TRP A 632 -31.42 -9.27 -9.78
C TRP A 632 -31.98 -8.33 -10.84
N ASP A 633 -31.49 -7.09 -10.87
CA ASP A 633 -31.70 -6.15 -11.98
C ASP A 633 -30.55 -6.28 -12.99
N ASP A 634 -30.73 -7.12 -14.01
CA ASP A 634 -29.98 -7.06 -15.27
C ASP A 634 -30.59 -5.93 -16.15
N ASP A 635 -30.12 -4.69 -16.01
CA ASP A 635 -30.45 -3.63 -16.98
C ASP A 635 -29.29 -2.64 -17.23
N TRP A 636 -28.33 -3.07 -18.04
CA TRP A 636 -27.33 -2.19 -18.66
C TRP A 636 -27.06 -2.54 -20.12
N ASP A 637 -28.05 -2.34 -21.00
CA ASP A 637 -27.74 -2.04 -22.41
C ASP A 637 -28.89 -1.37 -23.21
N ARG A 638 -29.07 -0.03 -23.08
CA ARG A 638 -29.15 0.95 -24.21
C ARG A 638 -29.65 2.37 -23.84
N PRO A 639 -29.36 3.40 -24.67
CA PRO A 639 -29.46 4.80 -24.25
C PRO A 639 -30.75 5.56 -24.64
N GLY A 640 -31.33 6.25 -23.66
CA GLY A 640 -31.94 7.58 -23.82
C GLY A 640 -33.46 7.69 -24.03
N GLY A 641 -34.12 8.57 -23.25
CA GLY A 641 -35.46 9.08 -23.63
C GLY A 641 -36.43 9.55 -22.53
N ARG A 642 -36.29 10.80 -22.06
CA ARG A 642 -37.36 11.71 -21.58
C ARG A 642 -38.65 11.14 -20.92
N GLY A 643 -38.87 11.51 -19.64
CA GLY A 643 -39.97 12.44 -19.32
C GLY A 643 -41.03 12.12 -18.24
N ARG A 644 -41.20 13.09 -17.32
CA ARG A 644 -42.43 13.50 -16.59
C ARG A 644 -43.11 12.57 -15.56
N SER A 645 -42.70 12.78 -14.30
CA SER A 645 -43.53 13.09 -13.11
C SER A 645 -45.07 12.94 -13.17
N GLY A 646 -45.63 12.20 -12.21
CA GLY A 646 -47.07 12.16 -11.92
C GLY A 646 -47.45 11.67 -10.50
N ARG A 647 -47.32 12.58 -9.52
CA ARG A 647 -48.14 12.76 -8.29
C ARG A 647 -48.66 11.57 -7.45
N ASP A 648 -48.18 11.52 -6.21
CA ASP A 648 -48.87 10.94 -5.04
C ASP A 648 -50.19 11.65 -4.67
N PRO A 649 -51.18 10.91 -4.13
CA PRO A 649 -52.35 11.52 -3.47
C PRO A 649 -52.80 10.79 -2.19
N TRP A 650 -52.19 11.05 -1.02
CA TRP A 650 -52.78 10.71 0.29
C TRP A 650 -52.55 11.79 1.36
N GLU A 651 -53.48 12.72 1.45
CA GLU A 651 -53.62 13.64 2.60
C GLU A 651 -54.25 12.93 3.80
N GLN A 652 -53.82 13.28 5.03
CA GLN A 652 -54.56 12.96 6.26
C GLN A 652 -55.51 14.11 6.63
N PRO A 653 -56.65 13.82 7.29
CA PRO A 653 -57.64 14.85 7.63
C PRO A 653 -57.27 15.67 8.87
N VAL A 654 -57.54 16.98 8.82
CA VAL A 654 -57.33 17.93 9.91
C VAL A 654 -58.62 18.20 10.67
N MET A 655 -58.60 18.11 12.01
CA MET A 655 -59.34 19.03 12.89
C MET A 655 -58.67 19.17 14.27
N SER A 656 -58.29 20.40 14.64
CA SER A 656 -58.75 21.07 15.88
C SER A 656 -58.28 22.54 15.91
N ARG A 657 -59.00 23.39 16.65
CA ARG A 657 -58.94 24.87 16.55
C ARG A 657 -58.02 25.54 17.58
N GLY A 658 -57.53 26.73 17.22
CA GLY A 658 -57.10 27.79 18.16
C GLY A 658 -55.58 28.00 18.22
N GLY A 659 -55.00 29.18 17.96
CA GLY A 659 -55.57 30.46 17.55
C GLY A 659 -55.18 31.63 18.48
N TYR A 660 -53.96 32.15 18.34
CA TYR A 660 -53.55 33.45 18.90
C TYR A 660 -52.40 34.09 18.10
N GLN A 661 -52.50 35.39 17.81
CA GLN A 661 -51.56 36.24 17.06
C GLN A 661 -52.00 37.72 17.28
N PRO A 662 -51.18 38.74 16.96
CA PRO A 662 -49.78 39.00 17.32
C PRO A 662 -49.73 40.35 18.13
N PRO A 663 -48.69 41.22 18.06
CA PRO A 663 -48.45 42.05 16.87
C PRO A 663 -46.96 42.24 16.47
N ARG A 664 -46.76 42.79 15.28
CA ARG A 664 -45.47 43.25 14.70
C ARG A 664 -45.10 44.65 15.25
N TYR A 665 -43.86 45.12 15.03
CA TYR A 665 -43.59 46.40 14.31
C TYR A 665 -42.09 46.61 13.96
N ASP A 666 -41.82 46.68 12.66
CA ASP A 666 -40.88 47.47 11.84
C ASP A 666 -39.50 48.03 12.31
N ARG A 667 -38.53 47.91 11.38
CA ARG A 667 -37.28 48.71 11.18
C ARG A 667 -37.59 50.06 10.48
N PRO A 668 -36.64 50.95 10.04
CA PRO A 668 -35.16 51.09 10.19
C PRO A 668 -34.85 52.50 10.84
N PRO A 669 -33.89 53.40 10.45
CA PRO A 669 -32.64 53.32 9.66
C PRO A 669 -31.38 54.08 10.18
N SER A 670 -30.20 53.64 9.71
CA SER A 670 -28.94 54.37 9.39
C SER A 670 -28.53 55.70 10.08
N ARG A 671 -27.26 55.77 10.55
CA ARG A 671 -26.14 56.45 9.83
C ARG A 671 -24.75 56.32 10.50
N SER A 672 -23.73 56.46 9.66
CA SER A 672 -22.26 56.52 9.87
C SER A 672 -21.71 57.45 10.98
N SER A 673 -20.57 57.11 11.60
CA SER A 673 -19.23 57.70 11.30
C SER A 673 -18.12 57.42 12.36
N GLN A 674 -16.85 57.42 11.91
CA GLN A 674 -15.59 57.72 12.64
C GLN A 674 -14.98 56.75 13.68
N ASP A 675 -13.91 56.04 13.23
CA ASP A 675 -12.49 56.22 13.63
C ASP A 675 -11.95 55.89 15.06
N PRO A 676 -10.61 55.73 15.24
CA PRO A 676 -10.06 54.60 16.00
C PRO A 676 -9.31 54.97 17.30
N TRP A 677 -8.89 53.95 18.05
CA TRP A 677 -7.89 54.07 19.12
C TRP A 677 -6.85 52.95 19.05
N ALA A 678 -5.64 53.26 19.53
CA ALA A 678 -4.44 52.43 19.50
C ALA A 678 -3.83 52.28 20.92
N GLU A 679 -2.80 51.43 21.01
CA GLU A 679 -1.78 51.36 22.08
C GLU A 679 -2.24 50.91 23.48
N ASP A 680 -1.84 49.69 23.87
CA ASP A 680 -0.60 49.45 24.67
C ASP A 680 0.05 48.11 24.24
#